data_AF-A0A0L8L9P1-F1
#
_entry.id   AF-A0A0L8L9P1-F1
#
_cell.length_a   1.000
_cell.length_b   1.000
_cell.length_c   1.000
_cell.angle_alpha   90.00
_cell.angle_beta   90.00
_cell.angle_gamma   90.00
#
_symmetry.space_group_name_H-M   'P 1'
#
loop_
_entity.id
_entity.type
_entity.pdbx_description
1 polymer ?
#
loop_
_entity_poly.entity_id
_entity_poly.type
_entity_poly.pdbx_seq_one_letter_code
_entity_poly.pdbx_strand_id
1 'polypeptide(L)'
;MSGITDFDELRRAMAENSEQPEGPARNARAEQLLAEAEKLNVPLAVIEALGHQLKVYNYSSEKAKMFVPFARLLRMWDERPEDFDAYETHSLHWVFKWMSAGMLDQPHVPLASVEKWLGEMEHRYRLAGHSERAVRSAEFSVAAHTGDVERAERAYAAWLAADRDAMADCHACELHGQGWWQAERGRDAAALELWAPVLEGEYTCAHEPHTVLASSLTPLLRLGRADEARAHHLRGFRLVRAMESMRGAYADHVEFCALSGNEARGLELLAQRPAYFTDDGHPRSKLDFMAVVALLMDRLTELGLGEQRVPGPADRAWSARDLAAHARGEALALAARFDERNGTRHVSERARARMAQRPLVERLPLGVRSARAAVSPPPAPPAAVTPATGDEPDLTALIAEARRMSDTLQPDAVEAWAAVARAAEGVELDALDRAEIADHEAMDRGPEGAALFERAAELYAEAGDPGEALAARTRAAYVRALTGQVDQALTAVAEPYDEVLALYAEDGTGVRQTASVLMGRARILMRRVQEVVESLGDTGSEGGEDPADGPRRAGDPGGGVSGGAVSVGSVLADAGAAAREVLALVEGRTGDDVRLAARAAEAQAMLAELAANAGDVERAAELFRRSAAAYVGAGVPWFAVEYEARLAGLAHHLGDVAETERALRAALEHGGAQLEAIGRAQLRLQLAEVVGGRGLPEEAAEHALEAAHWADEAGEGPTLGAWARHQLGGFLLRLGRWAEAAEVLESALPDLSLETHGDGAIVQTQWWLGDCLSELGEHRAAAERRLQAAEIARHWPEQHDHATLAHLAAESLGHAGLPAEADRAYARAGDLWRSLGNVHGLVRSLRARAWLALRPEEGPEAARELMASAVRECEAALGPEGADEGARQRLVAELGHTRRQFGDLLARSAAEDDEDDSIRAVLEESLAQVAEAIVLFAALGDDGLHSRTGAELTAGWLEADLSRPARAAARARAVLAAYDAEDEDETAQARLAEALQLLQVMEDQPEARADEQPAD
;
A
#
# COMPACT_ATOMS: atom_id res chain seq x y z
N MET A 1 27.46 -7.70 35.02
CA MET A 1 27.45 -6.29 34.57
C MET A 1 28.58 -5.59 35.29
N SER A 2 29.59 -5.15 34.55
CA SER A 2 30.66 -4.31 35.09
C SER A 2 30.03 -3.01 35.62
N GLY A 3 30.44 -2.54 36.80
CA GLY A 3 29.99 -1.24 37.31
C GLY A 3 30.57 -0.12 36.44
N ILE A 4 29.87 1.02 36.34
CA ILE A 4 30.40 2.23 35.69
C ILE A 4 31.46 2.80 36.62
N THR A 5 32.70 2.91 36.15
CA THR A 5 33.86 3.28 36.98
C THR A 5 34.38 4.69 36.73
N ASP A 6 34.05 5.30 35.60
CA ASP A 6 34.38 6.68 35.28
C ASP A 6 33.26 7.42 34.52
N PHE A 7 33.49 8.70 34.22
CA PHE A 7 32.50 9.59 33.62
C PHE A 7 32.28 9.34 32.12
N ASP A 8 33.31 8.90 31.39
CA ASP A 8 33.19 8.63 29.94
C ASP A 8 32.41 7.33 29.70
N GLU A 9 32.58 6.33 30.57
CA GLU A 9 31.74 5.13 30.61
C GLU A 9 30.27 5.47 30.88
N LEU A 10 30.00 6.43 31.79
CA LEU A 10 28.63 6.89 32.06
C LEU A 10 28.00 7.53 30.81
N ARG A 11 28.72 8.43 30.14
CA ARG A 11 28.24 9.09 28.90
C ARG A 11 27.94 8.08 27.80
N ARG A 12 28.84 7.10 27.60
CA ARG A 12 28.61 6.01 26.64
C ARG A 12 27.37 5.21 26.99
N ALA A 13 27.19 4.85 28.26
CA ALA A 13 26.00 4.11 28.71
C ALA A 13 24.70 4.93 28.59
N MET A 14 24.75 6.26 28.74
CA MET A 14 23.61 7.14 28.48
C MET A 14 23.28 7.25 26.98
N ALA A 15 24.29 7.30 26.12
CA ALA A 15 24.12 7.24 24.67
C ALA A 15 23.50 5.90 24.23
N GLU A 16 24.03 4.77 24.71
CA GLU A 16 23.47 3.43 24.48
C GLU A 16 22.01 3.32 24.96
N ASN A 17 21.68 3.89 26.13
CA ASN A 17 20.31 3.91 26.62
C ASN A 17 19.40 4.81 25.78
N SER A 18 19.95 5.85 25.13
CA SER A 18 19.18 6.76 24.29
C SER A 18 18.74 6.11 22.98
N GLU A 19 19.49 5.12 22.50
CA GLU A 19 19.19 4.33 21.31
C GLU A 19 18.18 3.20 21.58
N GLN A 20 17.88 2.90 22.84
CA GLN A 20 16.87 1.90 23.18
C GLN A 20 15.45 2.39 22.87
N PRO A 21 14.53 1.48 22.50
CA PRO A 21 13.12 1.81 22.34
C PRO A 21 12.54 2.48 23.59
N GLU A 22 11.58 3.37 23.37
CA GLU A 22 10.79 3.98 24.46
C GLU A 22 10.10 2.89 25.29
N GLY A 23 10.08 3.08 26.61
CA GLY A 23 9.36 2.19 27.51
C GLY A 23 9.98 2.04 28.89
N PRO A 24 9.32 1.26 29.78
CA PRO A 24 9.74 1.09 31.17
C PRO A 24 11.18 0.61 31.35
N ALA A 25 11.70 -0.20 30.42
CA ALA A 25 13.08 -0.70 30.48
C ALA A 25 14.12 0.43 30.32
N ARG A 26 13.89 1.33 29.36
CA ARG A 26 14.74 2.52 29.13
C ARG A 26 14.68 3.48 30.31
N ASN A 27 13.49 3.66 30.90
CA ASN A 27 13.27 4.47 32.09
C ASN A 27 14.04 3.91 33.29
N ALA A 28 13.87 2.62 33.58
CA ALA A 28 14.55 1.95 34.69
C ALA A 28 16.08 2.00 34.52
N ARG A 29 16.59 1.89 33.29
CA ARG A 29 18.02 2.05 33.01
C ARG A 29 18.48 3.48 33.25
N ALA A 30 17.71 4.50 32.89
CA ALA A 30 18.04 5.90 33.20
C ALA A 30 18.10 6.16 34.72
N GLU A 31 17.17 5.59 35.49
CA GLU A 31 17.19 5.64 36.97
C GLU A 31 18.46 4.99 37.56
N GLN A 32 18.88 3.84 37.02
CA GLN A 32 20.13 3.18 37.41
C GLN A 32 21.36 4.04 37.06
N LEU A 33 21.39 4.65 35.88
CA LEU A 33 22.49 5.51 35.45
C LEU A 33 22.64 6.74 36.36
N LEU A 34 21.53 7.32 36.84
CA LEU A 34 21.59 8.37 37.86
C LEU A 34 22.22 7.87 39.17
N ALA A 35 21.84 6.67 39.63
CA ALA A 35 22.40 6.09 40.84
C ALA A 35 23.91 5.76 40.70
N GLU A 36 24.39 5.42 39.50
CA GLU A 36 25.82 5.27 39.24
C GLU A 36 26.54 6.63 39.16
N ALA A 37 25.93 7.64 38.53
CA ALA A 37 26.47 8.99 38.45
C ALA A 37 26.73 9.60 39.85
N GLU A 38 25.82 9.35 40.80
CA GLU A 38 25.96 9.78 42.19
C GLU A 38 27.20 9.19 42.89
N LYS A 39 27.68 8.01 42.47
CA LYS A 39 28.87 7.37 43.06
C LYS A 39 30.18 7.97 42.56
N LEU A 40 30.17 8.63 41.40
CA LEU A 40 31.37 9.23 40.79
C LEU A 40 31.84 10.49 41.52
N ASN A 41 30.99 11.11 42.36
CA ASN A 41 31.27 12.37 43.05
C ASN A 41 31.66 13.54 42.12
N VAL A 42 31.19 13.51 40.87
CA VAL A 42 31.34 14.58 39.88
C VAL A 42 29.99 15.29 39.70
N PRO A 43 29.84 16.58 40.08
CA PRO A 43 28.56 17.28 39.97
C PRO A 43 27.95 17.25 38.55
N LEU A 44 28.77 17.48 37.53
CA LEU A 44 28.35 17.43 36.13
C LEU A 44 27.80 16.06 35.71
N ALA A 45 28.34 14.96 36.25
CA ALA A 45 27.83 13.62 35.97
C ALA A 45 26.39 13.43 36.47
N VAL A 46 26.06 14.00 37.64
CA VAL A 46 24.69 13.98 38.19
C VAL A 46 23.77 14.89 37.37
N ILE A 47 24.25 16.05 36.92
CA ILE A 47 23.50 16.99 36.05
C ILE A 47 23.14 16.30 34.73
N GLU A 48 24.12 15.72 34.02
CA GLU A 48 23.89 15.02 32.75
C GLU A 48 22.95 13.82 32.92
N ALA A 49 23.12 13.04 33.99
CA ALA A 49 22.24 11.90 34.26
C ALA A 49 20.80 12.32 34.58
N LEU A 50 20.60 13.44 35.30
CA LEU A 50 19.27 14.02 35.52
C LEU A 50 18.67 14.54 34.21
N GLY A 51 19.46 15.20 33.36
CA GLY A 51 19.04 15.65 32.03
C GLY A 51 18.61 14.49 31.13
N HIS A 52 19.38 13.40 31.11
CA HIS A 52 19.04 12.17 30.41
C HIS A 52 17.75 11.54 30.93
N GLN A 53 17.59 11.42 32.25
CA GLN A 53 16.38 10.88 32.87
C GLN A 53 15.14 11.73 32.55
N LEU A 54 15.27 13.06 32.53
CA LEU A 54 14.20 13.99 32.12
C LEU A 54 13.78 13.77 30.67
N LYS A 55 14.75 13.65 29.77
CA LYS A 55 14.50 13.37 28.36
C LYS A 55 13.77 12.04 28.20
N VAL A 56 14.25 10.98 28.85
CA VAL A 56 13.64 9.65 28.79
C VAL A 56 12.19 9.64 29.30
N TYR A 57 11.90 10.28 30.44
CA TYR A 57 10.52 10.36 30.92
C TYR A 57 9.60 11.22 30.03
N ASN A 58 10.14 12.27 29.39
CA ASN A 58 9.35 13.10 28.47
C ASN A 58 8.78 12.27 27.29
N TYR A 59 9.49 11.21 26.90
CA TYR A 59 9.11 10.28 25.83
C TYR A 59 8.59 8.93 26.38
N SER A 60 7.79 8.96 27.44
CA SER A 60 7.23 7.73 28.02
C SER A 60 5.83 7.92 28.61
N SER A 61 5.10 6.82 28.75
CA SER A 61 3.85 6.76 29.51
C SER A 61 4.02 7.15 30.98
N GLU A 62 5.24 7.09 31.52
CA GLU A 62 5.57 7.49 32.90
C GLU A 62 5.96 8.97 33.07
N LYS A 63 5.55 9.84 32.13
CA LYS A 63 5.88 11.28 32.09
C LYS A 63 5.70 12.00 33.44
N ALA A 64 4.71 11.62 34.25
CA ALA A 64 4.51 12.16 35.60
C ALA A 64 5.75 12.06 36.52
N LYS A 65 6.69 11.14 36.27
CA LYS A 65 7.91 11.01 37.08
C LYS A 65 8.94 12.14 36.82
N MET A 66 8.78 12.93 35.74
CA MET A 66 9.75 13.96 35.36
C MET A 66 9.86 15.14 36.35
N PHE A 67 8.81 15.43 37.13
CA PHE A 67 8.79 16.60 38.02
C PHE A 67 9.83 16.53 39.16
N VAL A 68 10.12 15.33 39.67
CA VAL A 68 11.06 15.15 40.80
C VAL A 68 12.52 15.37 40.35
N PRO A 69 13.02 14.72 39.28
CA PRO A 69 14.34 15.03 38.71
C PRO A 69 14.46 16.50 38.31
N PHE A 70 13.40 17.09 37.74
CA PHE A 70 13.40 18.50 37.34
C PHE A 70 13.57 19.43 38.54
N ALA A 71 12.79 19.24 39.61
CA ALA A 71 12.91 20.05 40.82
C ALA A 71 14.29 19.92 41.49
N ARG A 72 14.95 18.76 41.35
CA ARG A 72 16.33 18.56 41.81
C ARG A 72 17.31 19.33 40.94
N LEU A 73 17.22 19.20 39.62
CA LEU A 73 18.08 19.90 38.66
C LEU A 73 17.96 21.42 38.81
N LEU A 74 16.73 21.92 38.98
CA LEU A 74 16.46 23.34 39.20
C LEU A 74 17.09 23.87 40.49
N ARG A 75 17.03 23.08 41.57
CA ARG A 75 17.67 23.45 42.85
C ARG A 75 19.19 23.48 42.73
N MET A 76 19.77 22.52 42.03
CA MET A 76 21.22 22.50 41.77
C MET A 76 21.65 23.75 41.00
N TRP A 77 20.86 24.18 40.00
CA TRP A 77 21.10 25.42 39.27
C TRP A 77 20.95 26.67 40.17
N ASP A 78 19.89 26.74 40.97
CA ASP A 78 19.63 27.89 41.84
C ASP A 78 20.68 28.00 42.98
N GLU A 79 21.28 26.88 43.43
CA GLU A 79 22.29 26.83 44.49
C GLU A 79 23.73 26.99 43.98
N ARG A 80 24.08 26.33 42.86
CA ARG A 80 25.44 26.24 42.30
C ARG A 80 25.43 26.27 40.77
N PRO A 81 25.10 27.41 40.14
CA PRO A 81 25.06 27.54 38.69
C PRO A 81 26.42 27.31 38.03
N GLU A 82 27.53 27.45 38.76
CA GLU A 82 28.89 27.21 38.25
C GLU A 82 29.20 25.73 37.95
N ASP A 83 28.39 24.79 38.46
CA ASP A 83 28.55 23.36 38.20
C ASP A 83 27.94 22.96 36.82
N PHE A 84 27.23 23.86 36.16
CA PHE A 84 26.64 23.67 34.83
C PHE A 84 27.54 24.28 33.75
N ASP A 85 27.81 23.52 32.69
CA ASP A 85 28.46 24.07 31.50
C ASP A 85 27.45 24.80 30.58
N ALA A 86 27.95 25.32 29.46
CA ALA A 86 27.11 26.05 28.51
C ALA A 86 26.02 25.18 27.88
N TYR A 87 26.29 23.90 27.65
CA TYR A 87 25.34 22.96 27.06
C TYR A 87 24.25 22.58 28.09
N GLU A 88 24.62 22.26 29.32
CA GLU A 88 23.67 21.91 30.38
C GLU A 88 22.84 23.12 30.81
N THR A 89 23.41 24.33 30.78
CA THR A 89 22.66 25.58 30.98
C THR A 89 21.59 25.73 29.89
N HIS A 90 21.95 25.52 28.62
CA HIS A 90 21.01 25.56 27.50
C HIS A 90 19.92 24.49 27.64
N SER A 91 20.33 23.24 27.93
CA SER A 91 19.45 22.09 28.14
C SER A 91 18.43 22.34 29.27
N LEU A 92 18.87 22.91 30.39
CA LEU A 92 17.97 23.27 31.50
C LEU A 92 16.91 24.31 31.07
N HIS A 93 17.32 25.37 30.39
CA HIS A 93 16.38 26.39 29.89
C HIS A 93 15.41 25.80 28.85
N TRP A 94 15.88 24.85 28.04
CA TRP A 94 15.05 24.12 27.10
C TRP A 94 13.98 23.28 27.81
N VAL A 95 14.36 22.55 28.87
CA VAL A 95 13.44 21.76 29.69
C VAL A 95 12.34 22.62 30.31
N PHE A 96 12.59 23.90 30.62
CA PHE A 96 11.54 24.79 31.17
C PHE A 96 10.27 24.86 30.30
N LYS A 97 10.44 24.78 28.97
CA LYS A 97 9.32 24.75 28.01
C LYS A 97 8.52 23.46 28.13
N TRP A 98 9.21 22.31 28.18
CA TRP A 98 8.60 21.00 28.31
C TRP A 98 7.85 20.84 29.64
N MET A 99 8.37 21.43 30.71
CA MET A 99 7.72 21.43 32.01
C MET A 99 6.37 22.15 31.98
N SER A 100 6.26 23.27 31.27
CA SER A 100 4.99 24.01 31.11
C SER A 100 3.91 23.14 30.48
N ALA A 101 4.24 22.44 29.38
CA ALA A 101 3.32 21.49 28.74
C ALA A 101 3.04 20.27 29.64
N GLY A 102 4.08 19.69 30.26
CA GLY A 102 3.97 18.53 31.14
C GLY A 102 3.07 18.78 32.35
N MET A 103 3.11 19.97 32.95
CA MET A 103 2.21 20.34 34.04
C MET A 103 0.75 20.43 33.61
N LEU A 104 0.47 20.91 32.38
CA LEU A 104 -0.89 20.97 31.83
C LEU A 104 -1.50 19.59 31.63
N ASP A 105 -0.68 18.57 31.39
CA ASP A 105 -1.11 17.18 31.22
C ASP A 105 -1.52 16.51 32.55
N GLN A 106 -1.31 17.18 33.69
CA GLN A 106 -1.52 16.64 35.03
C GLN A 106 -2.66 17.37 35.77
N PRO A 107 -3.83 16.75 35.95
CA PRO A 107 -4.99 17.42 36.55
C PRO A 107 -4.82 17.71 38.05
N HIS A 108 -3.86 17.07 38.71
CA HIS A 108 -3.57 17.30 40.13
C HIS A 108 -2.63 18.49 40.37
N VAL A 109 -1.95 19.00 39.33
CA VAL A 109 -1.12 20.20 39.43
C VAL A 109 -2.04 21.43 39.35
N PRO A 110 -2.10 22.28 40.39
CA PRO A 110 -3.00 23.43 40.38
C PRO A 110 -2.67 24.43 39.26
N LEU A 111 -3.70 25.00 38.61
CA LEU A 111 -3.51 25.99 37.54
C LEU A 111 -2.69 27.20 38.01
N ALA A 112 -2.87 27.64 39.26
CA ALA A 112 -2.07 28.71 39.85
C ALA A 112 -0.56 28.40 39.88
N SER A 113 -0.16 27.13 40.02
CA SER A 113 1.24 26.72 39.94
C SER A 113 1.77 26.82 38.52
N VAL A 114 0.94 26.49 37.52
CA VAL A 114 1.27 26.62 36.09
C VAL A 114 1.46 28.09 35.72
N GLU A 115 0.55 28.96 36.13
CA GLU A 115 0.65 30.41 35.90
C GLU A 115 1.88 31.01 36.59
N LYS A 116 2.17 30.59 37.83
CA LYS A 116 3.39 30.99 38.53
C LYS A 116 4.64 30.54 37.76
N TRP A 117 4.63 29.32 37.23
CA TRP A 117 5.75 28.81 36.43
C TRP A 117 5.94 29.58 35.12
N LEU A 118 4.86 29.94 34.43
CA LEU A 118 4.95 30.79 33.24
C LEU A 118 5.64 32.13 33.55
N GLY A 119 5.27 32.78 34.67
CA GLY A 119 5.92 34.01 35.10
C GLY A 119 7.39 33.83 35.49
N GLU A 120 7.73 32.70 36.11
CA GLU A 120 9.12 32.35 36.44
C GLU A 120 9.95 32.10 35.17
N MET A 121 9.41 31.35 34.22
CA MET A 121 10.03 31.11 32.92
C MET A 121 10.27 32.43 32.18
N GLU A 122 9.27 33.33 32.15
CA GLU A 122 9.41 34.67 31.57
C GLU A 122 10.52 35.48 32.24
N HIS A 123 10.56 35.47 33.57
CA HIS A 123 11.59 36.18 34.33
C HIS A 123 12.99 35.65 34.02
N ARG A 124 13.19 34.33 34.05
CA ARG A 124 14.48 33.67 33.79
C ARG A 124 14.93 33.88 32.35
N TYR A 125 14.03 33.75 31.38
CA TYR A 125 14.34 33.98 29.96
C TYR A 125 14.76 35.42 29.71
N ARG A 126 14.08 36.40 30.33
CA ARG A 126 14.47 37.81 30.24
C ARG A 126 15.84 38.08 30.86
N LEU A 127 16.17 37.47 32.00
CA LEU A 127 17.49 37.58 32.63
C LEU A 127 18.60 36.94 31.77
N ALA A 128 18.29 35.83 31.10
CA ALA A 128 19.21 35.13 30.20
C ALA A 128 19.31 35.77 28.80
N GLY A 129 18.51 36.80 28.51
CA GLY A 129 18.50 37.51 27.21
C GLY A 129 17.81 36.75 26.08
N HIS A 130 16.94 35.79 26.40
CA HIS A 130 16.15 35.04 25.43
C HIS A 130 14.91 35.82 24.97
N SER A 131 14.45 35.52 23.75
CA SER A 131 13.21 36.03 23.18
C SER A 131 12.00 35.58 24.00
N GLU A 132 10.96 36.41 24.02
CA GLU A 132 9.68 36.04 24.65
C GLU A 132 8.91 34.98 23.85
N ARG A 133 9.37 34.61 22.64
CA ARG A 133 8.69 33.68 21.72
C ARG A 133 8.24 32.39 22.40
N ALA A 134 9.14 31.71 23.10
CA ALA A 134 8.83 30.46 23.80
C ALA A 134 7.83 30.66 24.95
N VAL A 135 7.92 31.80 25.65
CA VAL A 135 6.99 32.16 26.74
C VAL A 135 5.58 32.38 26.17
N ARG A 136 5.47 33.10 25.04
CA ARG A 136 4.17 33.35 24.38
C ARG A 136 3.55 32.08 23.80
N SER A 137 4.37 31.14 23.29
CA SER A 137 3.90 29.80 22.89
C SER A 137 3.35 28.99 24.09
N ALA A 138 4.05 29.03 25.24
CA ALA A 138 3.60 28.37 26.46
C ALA A 138 2.31 29.03 27.01
N GLU A 139 2.21 30.36 26.99
CA GLU A 139 1.01 31.11 27.34
C GLU A 139 -0.18 30.72 26.44
N PHE A 140 0.05 30.62 25.13
CA PHE A 140 -0.94 30.13 24.16
C PHE A 140 -1.43 28.72 24.53
N SER A 141 -0.51 27.81 24.86
CA SER A 141 -0.84 26.43 25.25
C SER A 141 -1.70 26.37 26.51
N VAL A 142 -1.42 27.20 27.52
CA VAL A 142 -2.25 27.30 28.74
C VAL A 142 -3.65 27.85 28.40
N ALA A 143 -3.72 28.94 27.63
CA ALA A 143 -5.00 29.56 27.26
C ALA A 143 -5.88 28.64 26.41
N ALA A 144 -5.29 27.96 25.43
CA ALA A 144 -5.98 26.97 24.60
C ALA A 144 -6.47 25.77 25.43
N HIS A 145 -5.71 25.35 26.45
CA HIS A 145 -6.11 24.27 27.35
C HIS A 145 -7.24 24.65 28.31
N THR A 146 -7.29 25.89 28.80
CA THR A 146 -8.35 26.36 29.71
C THR A 146 -9.63 26.74 28.97
N GLY A 147 -9.55 26.96 27.65
CA GLY A 147 -10.66 27.43 26.82
C GLY A 147 -10.79 28.95 26.77
N ASP A 148 -9.78 29.70 27.22
CA ASP A 148 -9.73 31.15 27.08
C ASP A 148 -9.26 31.54 25.67
N VAL A 149 -10.22 31.53 24.73
CA VAL A 149 -9.96 31.80 23.31
C VAL A 149 -9.38 33.20 23.09
N GLU A 150 -9.82 34.21 23.83
CA GLU A 150 -9.32 35.56 23.66
C GLU A 150 -7.86 35.69 24.08
N ARG A 151 -7.47 35.05 25.20
CA ARG A 151 -6.05 34.99 25.61
C ARG A 151 -5.25 34.16 24.62
N ALA A 152 -5.79 33.05 24.12
CA ALA A 152 -5.11 32.20 23.15
C ALA A 152 -4.79 32.96 21.85
N GLU A 153 -5.76 33.66 21.25
CA GLU A 153 -5.53 34.44 20.02
C GLU A 153 -4.49 35.56 20.22
N ARG A 154 -4.52 36.25 21.38
CA ARG A 154 -3.51 37.28 21.70
C ARG A 154 -2.11 36.67 21.87
N ALA A 155 -2.00 35.57 22.63
CA ALA A 155 -0.73 34.89 22.86
C ALA A 155 -0.18 34.28 21.56
N TYR A 156 -1.04 33.74 20.70
CA TYR A 156 -0.69 33.24 19.37
C TYR A 156 -0.12 34.35 18.48
N ALA A 157 -0.80 35.50 18.40
CA ALA A 157 -0.29 36.64 17.64
C ALA A 157 1.05 37.15 18.19
N ALA A 158 1.20 37.23 19.52
CA ALA A 158 2.45 37.63 20.16
C ALA A 158 3.58 36.63 19.95
N TRP A 159 3.26 35.32 19.95
CA TRP A 159 4.21 34.25 19.63
C TRP A 159 4.75 34.41 18.21
N LEU A 160 3.87 34.59 17.21
CA LEU A 160 4.30 34.75 15.82
C LEU A 160 5.09 36.06 15.57
N ALA A 161 4.75 37.13 16.30
CA ALA A 161 5.43 38.42 16.17
C ALA A 161 6.81 38.47 16.88
N ALA A 162 7.08 37.57 17.81
CA ALA A 162 8.35 37.52 18.55
C ALA A 162 9.45 36.83 17.73
N ASP A 163 10.67 37.39 17.78
CA ASP A 163 11.84 36.87 17.08
C ASP A 163 12.16 35.42 17.48
N ARG A 164 12.57 34.61 16.50
CA ARG A 164 13.09 33.26 16.76
C ARG A 164 14.52 33.36 17.28
N ASP A 165 14.78 32.70 18.41
CA ASP A 165 16.11 32.56 18.98
C ASP A 165 16.44 31.07 19.25
N ALA A 166 17.54 30.80 19.93
CA ALA A 166 17.95 29.44 20.29
C ALA A 166 16.96 28.71 21.23
N MET A 167 16.00 29.41 21.85
CA MET A 167 14.96 28.83 22.69
C MET A 167 13.64 28.60 21.95
N ALA A 168 13.51 29.03 20.69
CA ALA A 168 12.38 28.66 19.85
C ALA A 168 12.32 27.14 19.65
N ASP A 169 11.11 26.57 19.60
CA ASP A 169 10.97 25.17 19.21
C ASP A 169 11.41 24.98 17.74
N CYS A 170 11.73 23.73 17.36
CA CYS A 170 12.07 23.46 15.97
C CYS A 170 10.90 23.88 15.05
N HIS A 171 11.23 24.24 13.81
CA HIS A 171 10.24 24.81 12.90
C HIS A 171 9.04 23.87 12.69
N ALA A 172 9.30 22.56 12.57
CA ALA A 172 8.26 21.55 12.43
C ALA A 172 7.26 21.54 13.61
N CYS A 173 7.73 21.61 14.85
CA CYS A 173 6.85 21.63 16.03
C CYS A 173 6.06 22.95 16.14
N GLU A 174 6.64 24.09 15.75
CA GLU A 174 5.88 25.33 15.72
C GLU A 174 4.80 25.33 14.64
N LEU A 175 5.09 24.80 13.44
CA LEU A 175 4.10 24.62 12.37
C LEU A 175 2.99 23.65 12.78
N HIS A 176 3.34 22.55 13.47
CA HIS A 176 2.35 21.64 14.06
C HIS A 176 1.36 22.40 14.93
N GLY A 177 1.85 23.14 15.94
CA GLY A 177 1.02 23.90 16.87
C GLY A 177 0.20 25.01 16.18
N GLN A 178 0.75 25.66 15.16
CA GLN A 178 0.05 26.67 14.37
C GLN A 178 -1.11 26.07 13.57
N GLY A 179 -0.86 24.98 12.83
CA GLY A 179 -1.91 24.33 12.05
C GLY A 179 -2.97 23.67 12.94
N TRP A 180 -2.56 23.08 14.07
CA TRP A 180 -3.50 22.53 15.06
C TRP A 180 -4.46 23.61 15.56
N TRP A 181 -3.95 24.81 15.86
CA TRP A 181 -4.81 25.92 16.23
C TRP A 181 -5.80 26.27 15.12
N GLN A 182 -5.36 26.38 13.86
CA GLN A 182 -6.27 26.68 12.76
C GLN A 182 -7.37 25.61 12.59
N ALA A 183 -7.02 24.32 12.72
CA ALA A 183 -7.98 23.22 12.68
C ALA A 183 -9.01 23.30 13.83
N GLU A 184 -8.57 23.60 15.05
CA GLU A 184 -9.47 23.82 16.21
C GLU A 184 -10.40 25.04 16.02
N ARG A 185 -9.98 26.04 15.23
CA ARG A 185 -10.83 27.18 14.83
C ARG A 185 -11.74 26.86 13.63
N GLY A 186 -11.73 25.62 13.13
CA GLY A 186 -12.52 25.18 11.98
C GLY A 186 -11.98 25.68 10.63
N ARG A 187 -10.69 26.03 10.56
CA ARG A 187 -10.02 26.53 9.35
C ARG A 187 -9.10 25.44 8.78
N ASP A 188 -9.70 24.33 8.38
CA ASP A 188 -9.00 23.10 7.95
C ASP A 188 -8.01 23.35 6.79
N ALA A 189 -8.38 24.17 5.79
CA ALA A 189 -7.49 24.48 4.66
C ALA A 189 -6.22 25.24 5.10
N ALA A 190 -6.38 26.24 5.98
CA ALA A 190 -5.25 26.99 6.51
C ALA A 190 -4.32 26.14 7.39
N ALA A 191 -4.88 25.14 8.09
CA ALA A 191 -4.07 24.17 8.84
C ALA A 191 -3.17 23.35 7.90
N LEU A 192 -3.71 22.85 6.80
CA LEU A 192 -2.96 22.08 5.82
C LEU A 192 -1.88 22.91 5.11
N GLU A 193 -2.16 24.17 4.78
CA GLU A 193 -1.16 25.10 4.23
C GLU A 193 0.04 25.29 5.18
N LEU A 194 -0.23 25.45 6.48
CA LEU A 194 0.82 25.57 7.50
C LEU A 194 1.62 24.27 7.68
N TRP A 195 0.97 23.13 7.51
CA TRP A 195 1.60 21.82 7.67
C TRP A 195 2.35 21.32 6.44
N ALA A 196 2.13 21.90 5.26
CA ALA A 196 2.73 21.46 4.00
C ALA A 196 4.27 21.29 4.08
N PRO A 197 5.06 22.24 4.63
CA PRO A 197 6.51 22.07 4.74
C PRO A 197 6.93 20.85 5.58
N VAL A 198 6.14 20.48 6.58
CA VAL A 198 6.41 19.30 7.42
C VAL A 198 6.00 18.01 6.71
N LEU A 199 4.85 18.02 6.03
CA LEU A 199 4.35 16.88 5.27
C LEU A 199 5.26 16.52 4.08
N GLU A 200 5.81 17.53 3.43
CA GLU A 200 6.76 17.45 2.29
C GLU A 200 8.19 17.14 2.72
N GLY A 201 8.49 17.20 4.03
CA GLY A 201 9.80 16.85 4.57
C GLY A 201 10.85 17.97 4.56
N GLU A 202 10.47 19.22 4.27
CA GLU A 202 11.35 20.40 4.41
C GLU A 202 11.83 20.54 5.86
N TYR A 203 10.95 20.26 6.83
CA TYR A 203 11.29 20.26 8.25
C TYR A 203 10.93 18.93 8.92
N THR A 204 11.90 18.34 9.61
CA THR A 204 11.72 17.10 10.37
C THR A 204 12.18 17.26 11.83
N CYS A 205 11.66 16.40 12.69
CA CYS A 205 12.00 16.31 14.11
C CYS A 205 11.83 14.85 14.58
N ALA A 206 12.21 14.53 15.81
CA ALA A 206 11.99 13.20 16.39
C ALA A 206 10.50 12.78 16.36
N HIS A 207 9.58 13.74 16.43
CA HIS A 207 8.13 13.53 16.49
C HIS A 207 7.37 14.10 15.29
N GLU A 208 8.04 14.82 14.40
CA GLU A 208 7.43 15.39 13.19
C GLU A 208 8.13 14.80 11.96
N PRO A 209 7.39 14.23 11.00
CA PRO A 209 6.00 14.56 10.65
C PRO A 209 4.92 13.67 11.29
N HIS A 210 5.24 12.87 12.30
CA HIS A 210 4.33 11.83 12.81
C HIS A 210 3.03 12.43 13.35
N THR A 211 3.14 13.49 14.16
CA THR A 211 1.97 14.15 14.76
C THR A 211 1.21 14.97 13.74
N VAL A 212 1.89 15.68 12.83
CA VAL A 212 1.24 16.41 11.73
C VAL A 212 0.46 15.47 10.80
N LEU A 213 1.01 14.32 10.43
CA LEU A 213 0.30 13.30 9.65
C LEU A 213 -0.99 12.86 10.35
N ALA A 214 -0.93 12.59 11.65
CA ALA A 214 -2.11 12.22 12.45
C ALA A 214 -3.13 13.37 12.58
N SER A 215 -2.66 14.59 12.84
CA SER A 215 -3.51 15.80 13.02
C SER A 215 -4.21 16.21 11.73
N SER A 216 -3.65 15.87 10.57
CA SER A 216 -4.19 16.22 9.25
C SER A 216 -5.39 15.36 8.80
N LEU A 217 -5.58 14.18 9.41
CA LEU A 217 -6.56 13.19 8.94
C LEU A 217 -7.99 13.73 8.94
N THR A 218 -8.46 14.25 10.08
CA THR A 218 -9.82 14.77 10.22
C THR A 218 -10.07 16.01 9.33
N PRO A 219 -9.17 17.02 9.28
CA PRO A 219 -9.25 18.11 8.30
C PRO A 219 -9.38 17.64 6.85
N LEU A 220 -8.58 16.65 6.43
CA LEU A 220 -8.63 16.12 5.06
C LEU A 220 -9.97 15.44 4.76
N LEU A 221 -10.51 14.66 5.70
CA LEU A 221 -11.85 14.05 5.55
C LEU A 221 -12.95 15.11 5.43
N ARG A 222 -12.91 16.17 6.25
CA ARG A 222 -13.91 17.28 6.18
C ARG A 222 -13.86 18.04 4.86
N LEU A 223 -12.67 18.14 4.24
CA LEU A 223 -12.47 18.77 2.94
C LEU A 223 -12.73 17.82 1.74
N GLY A 224 -13.09 16.55 1.99
CA GLY A 224 -13.31 15.55 0.94
C GLY A 224 -12.04 15.02 0.27
N ARG A 225 -10.85 15.26 0.86
CA ARG A 225 -9.53 14.83 0.35
C ARG A 225 -9.18 13.43 0.89
N ALA A 226 -10.02 12.45 0.60
CA ALA A 226 -9.97 11.13 1.23
C ALA A 226 -8.71 10.32 0.87
N ASP A 227 -8.21 10.43 -0.37
CA ASP A 227 -7.01 9.70 -0.81
C ASP A 227 -5.74 10.17 -0.08
N GLU A 228 -5.64 11.48 0.16
CA GLU A 228 -4.55 12.05 0.95
C GLU A 228 -4.68 11.67 2.43
N ALA A 229 -5.90 11.65 2.97
CA ALA A 229 -6.15 11.18 4.33
C ALA A 229 -5.72 9.71 4.50
N ARG A 230 -6.02 8.86 3.51
CA ARG A 230 -5.54 7.47 3.47
C ARG A 230 -4.01 7.41 3.43
N ALA A 231 -3.36 8.18 2.55
CA ALA A 231 -1.90 8.19 2.43
C ALA A 231 -1.23 8.62 3.75
N HIS A 232 -1.77 9.66 4.39
CA HIS A 232 -1.31 10.13 5.69
C HIS A 232 -1.60 9.14 6.82
N HIS A 233 -2.71 8.40 6.76
CA HIS A 233 -2.99 7.34 7.71
C HIS A 233 -1.95 6.21 7.62
N LEU A 234 -1.66 5.71 6.41
CA LEU A 234 -0.70 4.62 6.21
C LEU A 234 0.72 5.04 6.61
N ARG A 235 1.19 6.19 6.11
CA ARG A 235 2.52 6.72 6.45
C ARG A 235 2.64 7.08 7.93
N GLY A 236 1.67 7.81 8.47
CA GLY A 236 1.68 8.27 9.86
C GLY A 236 1.57 7.12 10.86
N PHE A 237 0.69 6.14 10.57
CA PHE A 237 0.49 5.01 11.49
C PHE A 237 1.75 4.17 11.61
N ARG A 238 2.45 3.91 10.50
CA ARG A 238 3.73 3.19 10.48
C ARG A 238 4.74 3.79 11.45
N LEU A 239 4.81 5.12 11.46
CA LEU A 239 5.75 5.88 12.26
C LEU A 239 5.37 5.90 13.76
N VAL A 240 4.08 6.00 14.08
CA VAL A 240 3.62 6.06 15.48
C VAL A 240 3.41 4.69 16.14
N ARG A 241 3.22 3.60 15.36
CA ARG A 241 2.82 2.28 15.91
C ARG A 241 3.80 1.75 16.96
N ALA A 242 5.08 2.10 16.86
CA ALA A 242 6.16 1.63 17.73
C ALA A 242 6.39 2.52 18.98
N MET A 243 5.95 3.79 18.95
CA MET A 243 6.31 4.82 19.94
C MET A 243 5.31 4.90 21.09
N GLU A 244 5.77 4.68 22.33
CA GLU A 244 4.92 4.71 23.53
C GLU A 244 4.41 6.14 23.83
N SER A 245 5.27 7.13 23.59
CA SER A 245 4.99 8.55 23.85
C SER A 245 3.88 9.13 22.94
N MET A 246 3.56 8.45 21.85
CA MET A 246 2.68 8.92 20.76
C MET A 246 1.21 8.52 20.90
N ARG A 247 0.73 8.22 22.12
CA ARG A 247 -0.67 7.83 22.36
C ARG A 247 -1.69 8.81 21.75
N GLY A 248 -1.41 10.11 21.76
CA GLY A 248 -2.29 11.13 21.16
C GLY A 248 -2.44 10.96 19.65
N ALA A 249 -1.32 10.96 18.91
CA ALA A 249 -1.33 10.73 17.47
C ALA A 249 -1.93 9.36 17.11
N TYR A 250 -1.65 8.32 17.92
CA TYR A 250 -2.27 7.01 17.78
C TYR A 250 -3.80 7.07 17.88
N ALA A 251 -4.32 7.86 18.83
CA ALA A 251 -5.75 8.06 19.00
C ALA A 251 -6.39 8.75 17.77
N ASP A 252 -5.69 9.69 17.13
CA ASP A 252 -6.16 10.34 15.90
C ASP A 252 -6.28 9.33 14.73
N HIS A 253 -5.38 8.35 14.63
CA HIS A 253 -5.52 7.25 13.65
C HIS A 253 -6.71 6.33 13.95
N VAL A 254 -7.02 6.07 15.23
CA VAL A 254 -8.22 5.30 15.62
C VAL A 254 -9.50 6.10 15.33
N GLU A 255 -9.49 7.41 15.58
CA GLU A 255 -10.57 8.31 15.22
C GLU A 255 -10.81 8.34 13.72
N PHE A 256 -9.75 8.45 12.91
CA PHE A 256 -9.84 8.34 11.46
C PHE A 256 -10.54 7.05 11.02
N CYS A 257 -10.19 5.90 11.63
CA CYS A 257 -10.85 4.63 11.33
C CYS A 257 -12.36 4.67 11.62
N ALA A 258 -12.77 5.25 12.75
CA ALA A 258 -14.18 5.40 13.11
C ALA A 258 -14.93 6.40 12.18
N LEU A 259 -14.24 7.39 11.62
CA LEU A 259 -14.84 8.44 10.77
C LEU A 259 -14.86 8.11 9.26
N SER A 260 -14.22 7.01 8.86
CA SER A 260 -14.03 6.64 7.44
C SER A 260 -14.60 5.27 7.05
N GLY A 261 -15.40 4.64 7.93
CA GLY A 261 -15.99 3.31 7.70
C GLY A 261 -14.96 2.17 7.82
N ASN A 262 -13.92 2.37 8.62
CA ASN A 262 -12.80 1.44 8.81
C ASN A 262 -12.78 0.87 10.24
N GLU A 263 -13.94 0.50 10.79
CA GLU A 263 -14.07 0.05 12.17
C GLU A 263 -13.24 -1.20 12.46
N ALA A 264 -13.17 -2.14 11.51
CA ALA A 264 -12.35 -3.35 11.62
C ALA A 264 -10.86 -3.01 11.79
N ARG A 265 -10.35 -2.06 11.01
CA ARG A 265 -8.98 -1.56 11.15
C ARG A 265 -8.78 -0.90 12.51
N GLY A 266 -9.74 -0.09 12.97
CA GLY A 266 -9.70 0.53 14.29
C GLY A 266 -9.57 -0.51 15.42
N LEU A 267 -10.28 -1.64 15.33
CA LEU A 267 -10.15 -2.75 16.29
C LEU A 267 -8.76 -3.40 16.26
N GLU A 268 -8.19 -3.60 15.06
CA GLU A 268 -6.82 -4.11 14.93
C GLU A 268 -5.81 -3.18 15.61
N LEU A 269 -5.98 -1.86 15.48
CA LEU A 269 -5.12 -0.89 16.16
C LEU A 269 -5.23 -1.05 17.69
N LEU A 270 -6.44 -1.06 18.24
CA LEU A 270 -6.63 -1.25 19.68
C LEU A 270 -6.00 -2.56 20.21
N ALA A 271 -6.04 -3.63 19.42
CA ALA A 271 -5.43 -4.91 19.77
C ALA A 271 -3.89 -4.87 19.79
N GLN A 272 -3.25 -4.01 18.99
CA GLN A 272 -1.79 -3.89 18.94
C GLN A 272 -1.20 -3.19 20.18
N ARG A 273 -1.98 -2.36 20.88
CA ARG A 273 -1.51 -1.54 22.01
C ARG A 273 -2.40 -1.64 23.26
N PRO A 274 -2.51 -2.82 23.88
CA PRO A 274 -3.34 -3.01 25.08
C PRO A 274 -2.89 -2.17 26.28
N ALA A 275 -1.60 -1.81 26.36
CA ALA A 275 -1.07 -0.96 27.44
C ALA A 275 -1.73 0.42 27.51
N TYR A 276 -2.20 0.97 26.38
CA TYR A 276 -2.80 2.31 26.33
C TYR A 276 -4.10 2.44 27.13
N PHE A 277 -4.78 1.34 27.42
CA PHE A 277 -5.92 1.34 28.33
C PHE A 277 -5.51 1.56 29.80
N THR A 278 -4.34 1.05 30.19
CA THR A 278 -3.92 0.94 31.58
C THR A 278 -2.89 1.97 32.02
N ASP A 279 -2.02 2.49 31.15
CA ASP A 279 -0.97 3.39 31.64
C ASP A 279 -1.52 4.77 32.02
N ASP A 280 -1.33 5.14 33.28
CA ASP A 280 -1.92 6.32 33.93
C ASP A 280 -0.98 7.53 34.06
N GLY A 281 0.30 7.39 33.70
CA GLY A 281 1.29 8.45 33.91
C GLY A 281 1.13 9.68 32.99
N HIS A 282 0.25 9.61 31.99
CA HIS A 282 -0.10 10.72 31.10
C HIS A 282 -1.63 10.90 30.97
N PRO A 283 -2.30 11.51 31.97
CA PRO A 283 -3.77 11.59 32.05
C PRO A 283 -4.47 12.23 30.84
N ARG A 284 -3.88 13.26 30.23
CA ARG A 284 -4.46 13.93 29.05
C ARG A 284 -4.54 13.01 27.83
N SER A 285 -3.44 12.35 27.46
CA SER A 285 -3.43 11.42 26.33
C SER A 285 -4.28 10.17 26.62
N LYS A 286 -4.38 9.73 27.88
CA LYS A 286 -5.35 8.68 28.28
C LYS A 286 -6.79 9.12 28.04
N LEU A 287 -7.15 10.36 28.41
CA LEU A 287 -8.47 10.92 28.11
C LEU A 287 -8.76 10.91 26.61
N ASP A 288 -7.83 11.40 25.79
CA ASP A 288 -7.99 11.46 24.33
C ASP A 288 -8.17 10.06 23.73
N PHE A 289 -7.36 9.10 24.17
CA PHE A 289 -7.47 7.70 23.75
C PHE A 289 -8.82 7.06 24.14
N MET A 290 -9.25 7.24 25.40
CA MET A 290 -10.52 6.66 25.85
C MET A 290 -11.74 7.33 25.16
N ALA A 291 -11.63 8.60 24.76
CA ALA A 291 -12.65 9.27 23.97
C ALA A 291 -12.81 8.64 22.57
N VAL A 292 -11.72 8.34 21.87
CA VAL A 292 -11.80 7.71 20.54
C VAL A 292 -12.16 6.22 20.60
N VAL A 293 -11.82 5.52 21.69
CA VAL A 293 -12.34 4.17 21.96
C VAL A 293 -13.86 4.21 22.09
N ALA A 294 -14.40 5.16 22.88
CA ALA A 294 -15.85 5.31 23.01
C ALA A 294 -16.51 5.61 21.66
N LEU A 295 -15.92 6.52 20.85
CA LEU A 295 -16.39 6.83 19.49
C LEU A 295 -16.46 5.56 18.62
N LEU A 296 -15.37 4.79 18.52
CA LEU A 296 -15.33 3.58 17.70
C LEU A 296 -16.34 2.53 18.16
N MET A 297 -16.48 2.34 19.48
CA MET A 297 -17.42 1.35 20.03
C MET A 297 -18.88 1.78 19.84
N ASP A 298 -19.17 3.07 19.92
CA ASP A 298 -20.49 3.61 19.59
C ASP A 298 -20.82 3.37 18.11
N ARG A 299 -19.86 3.58 17.20
CA ARG A 299 -20.04 3.25 15.76
C ARG A 299 -20.37 1.78 15.55
N LEU A 300 -19.64 0.86 16.19
CA LEU A 300 -19.99 -0.57 16.14
C LEU A 300 -21.40 -0.84 16.69
N THR A 301 -21.80 -0.16 17.76
CA THR A 301 -23.16 -0.30 18.31
C THR A 301 -24.22 0.20 17.34
N GLU A 302 -23.97 1.31 16.66
CA GLU A 302 -24.86 1.87 15.62
C GLU A 302 -24.97 0.95 14.39
N LEU A 303 -23.91 0.22 14.07
CA LEU A 303 -23.89 -0.84 13.04
C LEU A 303 -24.54 -2.16 13.51
N GLY A 304 -25.10 -2.22 14.72
CA GLY A 304 -25.72 -3.43 15.28
C GLY A 304 -24.74 -4.43 15.89
N LEU A 305 -23.45 -4.10 15.97
CA LEU A 305 -22.36 -4.95 16.49
C LEU A 305 -22.07 -4.71 17.98
N GLY A 306 -23.02 -4.15 18.73
CA GLY A 306 -22.82 -3.76 20.14
C GLY A 306 -22.44 -4.94 21.08
N GLU A 307 -22.86 -6.16 20.75
CA GLU A 307 -22.54 -7.37 21.52
C GLU A 307 -21.26 -8.09 21.04
N GLN A 308 -20.66 -7.62 19.95
CA GLN A 308 -19.43 -8.19 19.43
C GLN A 308 -18.31 -8.07 20.46
N ARG A 309 -17.50 -9.12 20.60
CA ARG A 309 -16.30 -9.08 21.43
C ARG A 309 -15.23 -8.20 20.80
N VAL A 310 -14.61 -7.35 21.61
CA VAL A 310 -13.62 -6.36 21.18
C VAL A 310 -12.37 -6.39 22.06
N PRO A 311 -11.21 -5.96 21.55
CA PRO A 311 -10.02 -5.72 22.35
C PRO A 311 -10.27 -4.61 23.37
N GLY A 312 -9.93 -4.89 24.62
CA GLY A 312 -10.02 -3.96 25.74
C GLY A 312 -9.02 -4.33 26.84
N PRO A 313 -9.12 -3.73 28.03
CA PRO A 313 -8.29 -4.10 29.17
C PRO A 313 -8.34 -5.61 29.46
N ALA A 314 -7.20 -6.20 29.84
CA ALA A 314 -7.05 -7.65 30.00
C ALA A 314 -7.75 -8.24 31.26
N ASP A 315 -8.46 -7.42 32.02
CA ASP A 315 -9.13 -7.80 33.26
C ASP A 315 -10.39 -8.67 33.04
N ARG A 316 -11.06 -8.49 31.90
CA ARG A 316 -12.24 -9.26 31.50
C ARG A 316 -12.44 -9.26 29.99
N ALA A 317 -13.39 -10.06 29.51
CA ALA A 317 -13.87 -9.96 28.14
C ALA A 317 -14.80 -8.73 28.00
N TRP A 318 -14.67 -8.01 26.88
CA TRP A 318 -15.41 -6.80 26.59
C TRP A 318 -16.32 -6.99 25.37
N SER A 319 -17.58 -6.58 25.48
CA SER A 319 -18.41 -6.27 24.31
C SER A 319 -18.19 -4.84 23.87
N ALA A 320 -18.49 -4.50 22.61
CA ALA A 320 -18.39 -3.13 22.12
C ALA A 320 -19.20 -2.16 23.01
N ARG A 321 -20.44 -2.53 23.36
CA ARG A 321 -21.30 -1.73 24.24
C ARG A 321 -20.72 -1.53 25.64
N ASP A 322 -20.20 -2.59 26.26
CA ASP A 322 -19.59 -2.51 27.59
C ASP A 322 -18.33 -1.63 27.57
N LEU A 323 -17.50 -1.77 26.54
CA LEU A 323 -16.28 -0.99 26.39
C LEU A 323 -16.59 0.48 26.12
N ALA A 324 -17.62 0.78 25.32
CA ALA A 324 -18.09 2.15 25.11
C ALA A 324 -18.48 2.83 26.43
N ALA A 325 -19.22 2.13 27.29
CA ALA A 325 -19.66 2.65 28.58
C ALA A 325 -18.46 2.92 29.52
N HIS A 326 -17.52 1.97 29.60
CA HIS A 326 -16.32 2.11 30.41
C HIS A 326 -15.41 3.24 29.90
N ALA A 327 -15.09 3.25 28.60
CA ALA A 327 -14.20 4.24 28.02
C ALA A 327 -14.75 5.67 28.17
N ARG A 328 -16.05 5.85 27.95
CA ARG A 328 -16.73 7.12 28.20
C ARG A 328 -16.67 7.53 29.67
N GLY A 329 -16.88 6.60 30.60
CA GLY A 329 -16.78 6.85 32.04
C GLY A 329 -15.41 7.36 32.45
N GLU A 330 -14.36 6.67 32.02
CA GLU A 330 -12.96 7.03 32.28
C GLU A 330 -12.59 8.39 31.67
N ALA A 331 -12.91 8.60 30.38
CA ALA A 331 -12.63 9.86 29.69
C ALA A 331 -13.30 11.06 30.39
N LEU A 332 -14.58 10.94 30.75
CA LEU A 332 -15.31 12.01 31.42
C LEU A 332 -14.87 12.24 32.86
N ALA A 333 -14.44 11.19 33.58
CA ALA A 333 -13.87 11.32 34.92
C ALA A 333 -12.53 12.08 34.89
N LEU A 334 -11.66 11.77 33.93
CA LEU A 334 -10.42 12.52 33.71
C LEU A 334 -10.70 13.97 33.31
N ALA A 335 -11.63 14.17 32.37
CA ALA A 335 -12.03 15.51 31.91
C ALA A 335 -12.56 16.37 33.07
N ALA A 336 -13.39 15.80 33.94
CA ALA A 336 -13.94 16.48 35.11
C ALA A 336 -12.84 16.97 36.07
N ARG A 337 -11.76 16.21 36.26
CA ARG A 337 -10.62 16.63 37.10
C ARG A 337 -9.87 17.81 36.48
N PHE A 338 -9.68 17.81 35.16
CA PHE A 338 -9.06 18.96 34.47
C PHE A 338 -9.94 20.20 34.50
N ASP A 339 -11.25 20.03 34.32
CA ASP A 339 -12.25 21.10 34.39
C ASP A 339 -12.32 21.70 35.80
N GLU A 340 -12.32 20.86 36.84
CA GLU A 340 -12.24 21.32 38.24
C GLU A 340 -10.95 22.13 38.48
N ARG A 341 -9.80 21.64 38.00
CA ARG A 341 -8.53 22.36 38.10
C ARG A 341 -8.53 23.67 37.30
N ASN A 342 -9.23 23.74 36.18
CA ASN A 342 -9.33 24.93 35.32
C ASN A 342 -10.37 25.95 35.78
N GLY A 343 -11.41 25.51 36.47
CA GLY A 343 -12.62 26.31 36.69
C GLY A 343 -13.47 26.51 35.43
N THR A 344 -13.27 25.72 34.38
CA THR A 344 -14.04 25.77 33.11
C THR A 344 -14.59 24.38 32.76
N ARG A 345 -15.51 24.27 31.80
CA ARG A 345 -16.03 22.98 31.28
C ARG A 345 -15.37 22.53 29.99
N HIS A 346 -14.31 23.24 29.58
CA HIS A 346 -13.77 23.17 28.24
C HIS A 346 -13.27 21.77 27.87
N VAL A 347 -12.60 21.07 28.79
CA VAL A 347 -12.01 19.76 28.52
C VAL A 347 -13.11 18.72 28.37
N SER A 348 -14.14 18.73 29.23
CA SER A 348 -15.23 17.77 29.10
C SER A 348 -16.19 18.09 27.95
N GLU A 349 -16.33 19.34 27.54
CA GLU A 349 -17.05 19.71 26.31
C GLU A 349 -16.32 19.20 25.05
N ARG A 350 -15.00 19.37 24.97
CA ARG A 350 -14.19 18.83 23.87
C ARG A 350 -14.23 17.31 23.80
N ALA A 351 -14.07 16.63 24.94
CA ALA A 351 -14.17 15.17 24.99
C ALA A 351 -15.53 14.66 24.50
N ARG A 352 -16.63 15.31 24.91
CA ARG A 352 -17.99 14.97 24.44
C ARG A 352 -18.17 15.25 22.96
N ALA A 353 -17.66 16.38 22.45
CA ALA A 353 -17.72 16.71 21.04
C ALA A 353 -16.98 15.65 20.19
N ARG A 354 -15.80 15.24 20.66
CA ARG A 354 -15.00 14.18 20.00
C ARG A 354 -15.73 12.85 19.94
N MET A 355 -16.33 12.42 21.05
CA MET A 355 -17.14 11.18 21.14
C MET A 355 -18.43 11.22 20.30
N ALA A 356 -19.00 12.41 20.08
CA ALA A 356 -20.28 12.57 19.38
C ALA A 356 -20.14 12.71 17.85
N GLN A 357 -18.92 12.59 17.32
CA GLN A 357 -18.71 12.71 15.87
C GLN A 357 -19.44 11.62 15.10
N ARG A 358 -19.94 12.00 13.92
CA ARG A 358 -20.52 11.10 12.92
C ARG A 358 -19.48 10.87 11.82
N PRO A 359 -19.50 9.72 11.12
CA PRO A 359 -18.59 9.52 10.01
C PRO A 359 -18.75 10.56 8.94
N LEU A 360 -17.60 10.91 8.39
CA LEU A 360 -17.45 11.90 7.33
C LEU A 360 -17.45 11.21 5.96
N VAL A 361 -17.03 9.95 5.94
CA VAL A 361 -17.03 9.10 4.75
C VAL A 361 -17.66 7.77 5.12
N GLU A 362 -18.61 7.29 4.32
CA GLU A 362 -19.27 6.00 4.55
C GLU A 362 -18.33 4.82 4.31
N ARG A 363 -17.46 4.93 3.31
CA ARG A 363 -16.51 3.90 2.88
C ARG A 363 -15.23 4.54 2.34
N LEU A 364 -14.08 4.14 2.89
CA LEU A 364 -12.76 4.47 2.34
C LEU A 364 -11.87 3.22 2.30
N PRO A 365 -11.65 2.62 1.11
CA PRO A 365 -10.72 1.49 0.96
C PRO A 365 -9.31 1.90 1.35
N LEU A 366 -8.68 1.19 2.30
CA LEU A 366 -7.30 1.50 2.72
C LEU A 366 -6.24 0.76 1.91
N GLY A 367 -6.58 -0.36 1.28
CA GLY A 367 -5.65 -1.24 0.57
C GLY A 367 -4.87 -2.17 1.50
N VAL A 368 -5.12 -2.12 2.81
CA VAL A 368 -4.63 -3.10 3.79
C VAL A 368 -5.71 -4.14 4.08
N ARG A 369 -5.30 -5.28 4.62
CA ARG A 369 -6.19 -6.35 5.04
C ARG A 369 -7.11 -5.83 6.14
N SER A 370 -8.40 -6.08 5.98
CA SER A 370 -9.38 -5.83 7.02
C SER A 370 -9.91 -7.18 7.50
N ALA A 371 -9.60 -7.57 8.74
CA ALA A 371 -10.21 -8.76 9.31
C ALA A 371 -11.71 -8.48 9.54
N ARG A 372 -12.58 -9.05 8.68
CA ARG A 372 -14.02 -8.95 8.88
C ARG A 372 -14.38 -9.68 10.18
N ALA A 373 -14.91 -8.94 11.16
CA ALA A 373 -15.76 -9.56 12.15
C ALA A 373 -16.98 -10.09 11.40
N ALA A 374 -17.33 -11.37 11.56
CA ALA A 374 -18.48 -11.96 10.90
C ALA A 374 -19.75 -11.15 11.23
N VAL A 375 -20.08 -10.20 10.37
CA VAL A 375 -21.35 -9.49 10.39
C VAL A 375 -22.33 -10.49 9.81
N SER A 376 -23.22 -11.04 10.64
CA SER A 376 -24.49 -11.55 10.11
C SER A 376 -25.07 -10.42 9.27
N PRO A 377 -25.51 -10.68 8.02
CA PRO A 377 -26.03 -9.64 7.15
C PRO A 377 -26.97 -8.78 7.98
N PRO A 378 -26.83 -7.44 7.97
CA PRO A 378 -27.79 -6.59 8.65
C PRO A 378 -29.17 -7.10 8.22
N PRO A 379 -30.13 -7.30 9.14
CA PRO A 379 -31.48 -7.63 8.73
C PRO A 379 -31.82 -6.61 7.65
N ALA A 380 -32.18 -7.11 6.46
CA ALA A 380 -32.46 -6.27 5.30
C ALA A 380 -33.21 -5.04 5.82
N PRO A 381 -32.73 -3.81 5.55
CA PRO A 381 -33.42 -2.62 6.03
C PRO A 381 -34.89 -2.86 5.70
N PRO A 382 -35.81 -2.82 6.70
CA PRO A 382 -37.21 -3.07 6.43
C PRO A 382 -37.53 -2.14 5.27
N ALA A 383 -37.86 -2.75 4.12
CA ALA A 383 -38.01 -2.07 2.84
C ALA A 383 -38.64 -0.73 3.14
N ALA A 384 -37.90 0.37 2.88
CA ALA A 384 -38.19 1.68 3.42
C ALA A 384 -39.71 1.83 3.45
N VAL A 385 -40.29 1.73 4.64
CA VAL A 385 -41.71 1.90 4.79
C VAL A 385 -41.86 3.39 4.56
N THR A 386 -42.07 3.75 3.29
CA THR A 386 -42.69 5.00 2.88
C THR A 386 -43.74 5.25 3.95
N PRO A 387 -43.68 6.39 4.68
CA PRO A 387 -44.52 6.59 5.85
C PRO A 387 -45.92 6.17 5.46
N ALA A 388 -46.45 5.17 6.17
CA ALA A 388 -47.73 4.56 5.86
C ALA A 388 -48.79 5.68 5.81
N THR A 389 -49.01 6.21 4.62
CA THR A 389 -50.34 6.57 4.16
C THR A 389 -51.09 5.25 4.29
N GLY A 390 -51.96 5.17 5.30
CA GLY A 390 -52.59 3.93 5.76
C GLY A 390 -53.59 3.32 4.79
N ASP A 391 -53.15 3.03 3.57
CA ASP A 391 -53.85 2.19 2.60
C ASP A 391 -52.98 0.94 2.38
N GLU A 392 -53.57 -0.24 2.52
CA GLU A 392 -52.97 -1.50 2.08
C GLU A 392 -52.52 -1.36 0.61
N PRO A 393 -51.35 -1.88 0.20
CA PRO A 393 -50.91 -1.78 -1.18
C PRO A 393 -51.94 -2.42 -2.11
N ASP A 394 -52.47 -1.63 -3.04
CA ASP A 394 -53.43 -2.09 -4.05
C ASP A 394 -52.81 -3.21 -4.89
N LEU A 395 -53.38 -4.42 -4.78
CA LEU A 395 -52.94 -5.61 -5.52
C LEU A 395 -52.89 -5.35 -7.04
N THR A 396 -53.80 -4.52 -7.55
CA THR A 396 -53.81 -4.10 -8.97
C THR A 396 -52.55 -3.32 -9.34
N ALA A 397 -52.11 -2.42 -8.45
CA ALA A 397 -50.91 -1.62 -8.65
C ALA A 397 -49.64 -2.49 -8.55
N LEU A 398 -49.61 -3.46 -7.63
CA LEU A 398 -48.50 -4.42 -7.53
C LEU A 398 -48.39 -5.29 -8.79
N ILE A 399 -49.50 -5.80 -9.33
CA ILE A 399 -49.52 -6.58 -10.57
C ILE A 399 -49.06 -5.72 -11.76
N ALA A 400 -49.55 -4.48 -11.88
CA ALA A 400 -49.15 -3.58 -12.95
C ALA A 400 -47.64 -3.23 -12.89
N GLU A 401 -47.11 -3.03 -11.69
CA GLU A 401 -45.69 -2.81 -11.44
C GLU A 401 -44.87 -4.05 -11.84
N ALA A 402 -45.24 -5.23 -11.34
CA ALA A 402 -44.55 -6.49 -11.62
C ALA A 402 -44.53 -6.79 -13.13
N ARG A 403 -45.65 -6.59 -13.84
CA ARG A 403 -45.71 -6.70 -15.30
C ARG A 403 -44.78 -5.72 -16.01
N ARG A 404 -44.77 -4.44 -15.61
CA ARG A 404 -43.86 -3.44 -16.19
C ARG A 404 -42.40 -3.84 -16.00
N MET A 405 -42.03 -4.29 -14.81
CA MET A 405 -40.68 -4.76 -14.49
C MET A 405 -40.32 -5.98 -15.33
N SER A 406 -41.20 -6.97 -15.44
CA SER A 406 -40.98 -8.15 -16.29
C SER A 406 -40.92 -7.81 -17.78
N ASP A 407 -41.73 -6.87 -18.28
CA ASP A 407 -41.74 -6.44 -19.68
C ASP A 407 -40.47 -5.68 -20.07
N THR A 408 -39.88 -4.97 -19.11
CA THR A 408 -38.62 -4.22 -19.28
C THR A 408 -37.40 -4.96 -18.73
N LEU A 409 -37.57 -6.23 -18.34
CA LEU A 409 -36.54 -7.13 -17.81
C LEU A 409 -35.75 -6.58 -16.61
N GLN A 410 -36.39 -5.79 -15.74
CA GLN A 410 -35.73 -5.26 -14.55
C GLN A 410 -35.28 -6.39 -13.61
N PRO A 411 -34.12 -6.26 -12.94
CA PRO A 411 -33.59 -7.29 -12.05
C PRO A 411 -34.58 -7.73 -10.96
N ASP A 412 -35.31 -6.79 -10.34
CA ASP A 412 -36.19 -7.07 -9.19
C ASP A 412 -37.61 -7.55 -9.60
N ALA A 413 -37.79 -7.99 -10.85
CA ALA A 413 -39.10 -8.41 -11.35
C ALA A 413 -39.63 -9.65 -10.61
N VAL A 414 -38.75 -10.60 -10.26
CA VAL A 414 -39.14 -11.82 -9.53
C VAL A 414 -39.62 -11.48 -8.11
N GLU A 415 -38.91 -10.58 -7.42
CA GLU A 415 -39.29 -10.08 -6.10
C GLU A 415 -40.61 -9.32 -6.12
N ALA A 416 -40.86 -8.54 -7.19
CA ALA A 416 -42.14 -7.87 -7.41
C ALA A 416 -43.28 -8.89 -7.54
N TRP A 417 -43.10 -9.98 -8.30
CA TRP A 417 -44.08 -11.06 -8.38
C TRP A 417 -44.24 -11.85 -7.09
N ALA A 418 -43.17 -12.03 -6.30
CA ALA A 418 -43.27 -12.62 -4.96
C ALA A 418 -44.06 -11.71 -4.01
N ALA A 419 -43.96 -10.38 -4.15
CA ALA A 419 -44.78 -9.43 -3.40
C ALA A 419 -46.26 -9.51 -3.81
N VAL A 420 -46.54 -9.64 -5.11
CA VAL A 420 -47.89 -9.92 -5.63
C VAL A 420 -48.45 -11.22 -5.03
N ALA A 421 -47.67 -12.30 -5.04
CA ALA A 421 -48.08 -13.59 -4.50
C ALA A 421 -48.47 -13.51 -3.01
N ARG A 422 -47.67 -12.79 -2.20
CA ARG A 422 -47.98 -12.55 -0.78
C ARG A 422 -49.25 -11.70 -0.58
N ALA A 423 -49.42 -10.65 -1.40
CA ALA A 423 -50.58 -9.77 -1.32
C ALA A 423 -51.88 -10.45 -1.81
N ALA A 424 -51.77 -11.48 -2.65
CA ALA A 424 -52.89 -12.25 -3.18
C ALA A 424 -53.36 -13.40 -2.27
N GLU A 425 -52.73 -13.63 -1.11
CA GLU A 425 -53.15 -14.68 -0.18
C GLU A 425 -54.61 -14.52 0.27
N GLY A 426 -55.46 -15.49 -0.10
CA GLY A 426 -56.89 -15.46 0.22
C GLY A 426 -57.76 -14.61 -0.71
N VAL A 427 -57.20 -14.10 -1.81
CA VAL A 427 -57.91 -13.37 -2.87
C VAL A 427 -58.06 -14.28 -4.11
N GLU A 428 -59.25 -14.29 -4.71
CA GLU A 428 -59.47 -14.99 -5.98
C GLU A 428 -58.88 -14.16 -7.14
N LEU A 429 -57.82 -14.69 -7.75
CA LEU A 429 -57.15 -14.11 -8.92
C LEU A 429 -57.64 -14.76 -10.22
N ASP A 430 -57.54 -14.03 -11.33
CA ASP A 430 -57.82 -14.60 -12.64
C ASP A 430 -56.76 -15.67 -13.04
N ALA A 431 -57.02 -16.39 -14.14
CA ALA A 431 -56.10 -17.43 -14.60
C ALA A 431 -54.74 -16.87 -15.07
N LEU A 432 -54.71 -15.63 -15.57
CA LEU A 432 -53.49 -15.00 -16.09
C LEU A 432 -52.56 -14.55 -14.96
N ASP A 433 -53.10 -13.86 -13.95
CA ASP A 433 -52.37 -13.43 -12.76
C ASP A 433 -51.77 -14.65 -12.02
N ARG A 434 -52.56 -15.73 -11.88
CA ARG A 434 -52.06 -17.00 -11.30
C ARG A 434 -50.97 -17.65 -12.15
N ALA A 435 -51.07 -17.58 -13.48
CA ALA A 435 -50.06 -18.11 -14.38
C ALA A 435 -48.74 -17.34 -14.25
N GLU A 436 -48.79 -16.00 -14.26
CA GLU A 436 -47.60 -15.15 -14.14
C GLU A 436 -46.92 -15.28 -12.77
N ILE A 437 -47.68 -15.42 -11.68
CA ILE A 437 -47.14 -15.73 -10.34
C ILE A 437 -46.39 -17.07 -10.37
N ALA A 438 -47.02 -18.13 -10.89
CA ALA A 438 -46.40 -19.46 -10.93
C ALA A 438 -45.15 -19.49 -11.83
N ASP A 439 -45.17 -18.74 -12.94
CA ASP A 439 -44.06 -18.63 -13.89
C ASP A 439 -42.84 -17.91 -13.28
N HIS A 440 -43.06 -16.81 -12.54
CA HIS A 440 -41.97 -16.11 -11.86
C HIS A 440 -41.50 -16.81 -10.58
N GLU A 441 -42.38 -17.52 -9.87
CA GLU A 441 -41.97 -18.44 -8.80
C GLU A 441 -41.09 -19.55 -9.37
N ALA A 442 -41.42 -20.09 -10.55
CA ALA A 442 -40.58 -21.08 -11.21
C ALA A 442 -39.20 -20.52 -11.58
N MET A 443 -39.10 -19.24 -11.96
CA MET A 443 -37.81 -18.57 -12.21
C MET A 443 -36.98 -18.43 -10.93
N ASP A 444 -37.59 -18.04 -9.81
CA ASP A 444 -36.94 -17.92 -8.49
C ASP A 444 -36.32 -19.25 -8.02
N ARG A 445 -37.02 -20.36 -8.29
CA ARG A 445 -36.54 -21.72 -7.94
C ARG A 445 -35.42 -22.25 -8.83
N GLY A 446 -35.11 -21.57 -9.93
CA GLY A 446 -34.06 -21.98 -10.86
C GLY A 446 -34.22 -23.43 -11.35
N PRO A 447 -33.19 -24.30 -11.20
CA PRO A 447 -33.22 -25.70 -11.64
C PRO A 447 -34.37 -26.56 -11.09
N GLU A 448 -34.97 -26.19 -9.96
CA GLU A 448 -36.08 -26.92 -9.33
C GLU A 448 -37.47 -26.47 -9.83
N GLY A 449 -37.54 -25.39 -10.63
CA GLY A 449 -38.78 -24.76 -11.07
C GLY A 449 -39.57 -25.52 -12.14
N ALA A 450 -39.06 -26.64 -12.67
CA ALA A 450 -39.66 -27.30 -13.84
C ALA A 450 -41.15 -27.65 -13.67
N ALA A 451 -41.57 -28.14 -12.49
CA ALA A 451 -42.97 -28.47 -12.22
C ALA A 451 -43.87 -27.22 -12.12
N LEU A 452 -43.33 -26.10 -11.63
CA LEU A 452 -44.05 -24.83 -11.56
C LEU A 452 -44.23 -24.22 -12.96
N PHE A 453 -43.23 -24.35 -13.85
CA PHE A 453 -43.38 -23.95 -15.26
C PHE A 453 -44.46 -24.78 -15.99
N GLU A 454 -44.55 -26.09 -15.74
CA GLU A 454 -45.63 -26.93 -16.29
C GLU A 454 -46.99 -26.49 -15.75
N ARG A 455 -47.07 -26.14 -14.46
CA ARG A 455 -48.29 -25.60 -13.85
C ARG A 455 -48.67 -24.24 -14.42
N ALA A 456 -47.70 -23.36 -14.65
CA ALA A 456 -47.91 -22.07 -15.30
C ALA A 456 -48.45 -22.27 -16.73
N ALA A 457 -47.94 -23.27 -17.47
CA ALA A 457 -48.43 -23.59 -18.81
C ALA A 457 -49.91 -24.01 -18.82
N GLU A 458 -50.35 -24.81 -17.85
CA GLU A 458 -51.77 -25.16 -17.68
C GLU A 458 -52.63 -23.91 -17.42
N LEU A 459 -52.15 -22.99 -16.59
CA LEU A 459 -52.85 -21.76 -16.24
C LEU A 459 -52.89 -20.76 -17.40
N TYR A 460 -51.82 -20.63 -18.19
CA TYR A 460 -51.83 -19.82 -19.42
C TYR A 460 -52.80 -20.39 -20.46
N ALA A 461 -52.90 -21.72 -20.57
CA ALA A 461 -53.89 -22.36 -21.43
C ALA A 461 -55.34 -22.12 -20.93
N GLU A 462 -55.58 -22.15 -19.62
CA GLU A 462 -56.86 -21.77 -18.99
C GLU A 462 -57.20 -20.29 -19.25
N ALA A 463 -56.19 -19.41 -19.24
CA ALA A 463 -56.32 -17.99 -19.54
C ALA A 463 -56.52 -17.67 -21.04
N GLY A 464 -56.40 -18.68 -21.92
CA GLY A 464 -56.56 -18.51 -23.36
C GLY A 464 -55.33 -17.95 -24.09
N ASP A 465 -54.13 -18.05 -23.50
CA ASP A 465 -52.85 -17.75 -24.15
C ASP A 465 -52.07 -19.06 -24.46
N PRO A 466 -52.43 -19.78 -25.55
CA PRO A 466 -51.73 -21.00 -25.93
C PRO A 466 -50.26 -20.74 -26.29
N GLY A 467 -49.90 -19.52 -26.71
CA GLY A 467 -48.51 -19.17 -27.02
C GLY A 467 -47.62 -19.15 -25.79
N GLU A 468 -48.06 -18.47 -24.72
CA GLU A 468 -47.29 -18.41 -23.48
C GLU A 468 -47.32 -19.75 -22.74
N ALA A 469 -48.38 -20.56 -22.90
CA ALA A 469 -48.39 -21.94 -22.43
C ALA A 469 -47.26 -22.78 -23.05
N LEU A 470 -47.04 -22.67 -24.37
CA LEU A 470 -45.92 -23.35 -25.04
C LEU A 470 -44.55 -22.78 -24.62
N ALA A 471 -44.47 -21.47 -24.37
CA ALA A 471 -43.25 -20.83 -23.86
C ALA A 471 -42.91 -21.32 -22.44
N ALA A 472 -43.90 -21.47 -21.55
CA ALA A 472 -43.73 -22.00 -20.20
C ALA A 472 -43.30 -23.48 -20.22
N ARG A 473 -43.91 -24.34 -21.06
CA ARG A 473 -43.43 -25.73 -21.28
C ARG A 473 -41.99 -25.77 -21.78
N THR A 474 -41.63 -24.85 -22.66
CA THR A 474 -40.27 -24.74 -23.17
C THR A 474 -39.29 -24.31 -22.09
N ARG A 475 -39.67 -23.38 -21.20
CA ARG A 475 -38.88 -23.03 -19.99
C ARG A 475 -38.70 -24.24 -19.08
N ALA A 476 -39.75 -25.05 -18.86
CA ALA A 476 -39.64 -26.30 -18.10
C ALA A 476 -38.63 -27.28 -18.74
N ALA A 477 -38.66 -27.44 -20.07
CA ALA A 477 -37.69 -28.26 -20.80
C ALA A 477 -36.26 -27.73 -20.65
N TYR A 478 -36.05 -26.42 -20.75
CA TYR A 478 -34.73 -25.81 -20.57
C TYR A 478 -34.18 -26.01 -19.15
N VAL A 479 -35.02 -25.83 -18.14
CA VAL A 479 -34.64 -26.10 -16.73
C VAL A 479 -34.19 -27.55 -16.53
N ARG A 480 -34.86 -28.53 -17.16
CA ARG A 480 -34.39 -29.93 -17.15
C ARG A 480 -33.01 -30.08 -17.80
N ALA A 481 -32.72 -29.35 -18.88
CA ALA A 481 -31.39 -29.34 -19.50
C ALA A 481 -30.30 -28.83 -18.53
N LEU A 482 -30.59 -27.79 -17.74
CA LEU A 482 -29.67 -27.27 -16.72
C LEU A 482 -29.34 -28.31 -15.63
N THR A 483 -30.23 -29.26 -15.38
CA THR A 483 -30.00 -30.40 -14.45
C THR A 483 -29.28 -31.59 -15.09
N GLY A 484 -28.72 -31.43 -16.29
CA GLY A 484 -27.98 -32.49 -17.01
C GLY A 484 -28.85 -33.46 -17.81
N GLN A 485 -30.13 -33.15 -18.03
CA GLN A 485 -31.07 -34.00 -18.78
C GLN A 485 -31.27 -33.49 -20.22
N VAL A 486 -30.18 -33.20 -20.94
CA VAL A 486 -30.23 -32.50 -22.24
C VAL A 486 -31.02 -33.28 -23.31
N ASP A 487 -30.84 -34.60 -23.43
CA ASP A 487 -31.59 -35.40 -24.42
C ASP A 487 -33.11 -35.43 -24.13
N GLN A 488 -33.49 -35.46 -22.85
CA GLN A 488 -34.90 -35.40 -22.44
C GLN A 488 -35.47 -34.01 -22.71
N ALA A 489 -34.69 -32.95 -22.47
CA ALA A 489 -35.08 -31.59 -22.79
C ALA A 489 -35.26 -31.36 -24.31
N LEU A 490 -34.37 -31.91 -25.14
CA LEU A 490 -34.49 -31.85 -26.60
C LEU A 490 -35.75 -32.58 -27.10
N THR A 491 -36.10 -33.69 -26.47
CA THR A 491 -37.34 -34.41 -26.76
C THR A 491 -38.56 -33.59 -26.33
N ALA A 492 -38.51 -33.01 -25.12
CA ALA A 492 -39.61 -32.25 -24.54
C ALA A 492 -39.88 -30.92 -25.26
N VAL A 493 -38.87 -30.29 -25.88
CA VAL A 493 -39.03 -29.02 -26.62
C VAL A 493 -39.50 -29.22 -28.07
N ALA A 494 -39.40 -30.44 -28.63
CA ALA A 494 -39.72 -30.71 -30.04
C ALA A 494 -41.20 -30.41 -30.36
N GLU A 495 -42.14 -30.92 -29.55
CA GLU A 495 -43.57 -30.68 -29.73
C GLU A 495 -43.93 -29.19 -29.54
N PRO A 496 -43.53 -28.50 -28.44
CA PRO A 496 -43.76 -27.06 -28.30
C PRO A 496 -43.20 -26.21 -29.45
N TYR A 497 -42.04 -26.60 -29.99
CA TYR A 497 -41.42 -25.93 -31.13
C TYR A 497 -42.25 -26.07 -32.41
N ASP A 498 -42.70 -27.27 -32.75
CA ASP A 498 -43.52 -27.48 -33.96
C ASP A 498 -44.90 -26.79 -33.81
N GLU A 499 -45.52 -26.90 -32.63
CA GLU A 499 -46.83 -26.30 -32.35
C GLU A 499 -46.79 -24.77 -32.37
N VAL A 500 -45.77 -24.12 -31.81
CA VAL A 500 -45.71 -22.65 -31.80
C VAL A 500 -45.51 -22.08 -33.20
N LEU A 501 -44.78 -22.78 -34.08
CA LEU A 501 -44.58 -22.37 -35.47
C LEU A 501 -45.86 -22.52 -36.28
N ALA A 502 -46.61 -23.61 -36.07
CA ALA A 502 -47.92 -23.79 -36.67
C ALA A 502 -48.91 -22.70 -36.20
N LEU A 503 -48.97 -22.46 -34.88
CA LEU A 503 -49.84 -21.47 -34.27
C LEU A 503 -49.49 -20.05 -34.75
N TYR A 504 -48.20 -19.73 -34.91
CA TYR A 504 -47.75 -18.44 -35.44
C TYR A 504 -48.10 -18.26 -36.91
N ALA A 505 -48.00 -19.32 -37.73
CA ALA A 505 -48.40 -19.29 -39.13
C ALA A 505 -49.92 -19.11 -39.34
N GLU A 506 -50.72 -19.47 -38.33
CA GLU A 506 -52.18 -19.32 -38.29
C GLU A 506 -52.64 -18.04 -37.58
N ASP A 507 -51.73 -17.10 -37.27
CA ASP A 507 -51.99 -15.86 -36.51
C ASP A 507 -52.58 -16.09 -35.10
N GLY A 508 -52.40 -17.28 -34.53
CA GLY A 508 -52.91 -17.69 -33.22
C GLY A 508 -52.00 -17.35 -32.03
N THR A 509 -50.81 -16.80 -32.29
CA THR A 509 -49.86 -16.32 -31.27
C THR A 509 -48.99 -15.18 -31.79
N GLY A 510 -48.37 -14.41 -30.90
CA GLY A 510 -47.51 -13.28 -31.23
C GLY A 510 -46.04 -13.64 -31.38
N VAL A 511 -45.26 -12.72 -31.98
CA VAL A 511 -43.80 -12.86 -32.16
C VAL A 511 -43.07 -13.10 -30.83
N ARG A 512 -43.55 -12.50 -29.74
CA ARG A 512 -42.93 -12.58 -28.40
C ARG A 512 -42.95 -14.01 -27.86
N GLN A 513 -44.10 -14.68 -27.90
CA GLN A 513 -44.25 -16.07 -27.46
C GLN A 513 -43.46 -17.02 -28.36
N THR A 514 -43.54 -16.84 -29.70
CA THR A 514 -42.78 -17.66 -30.66
C THR A 514 -41.27 -17.52 -30.45
N ALA A 515 -40.76 -16.30 -30.26
CA ALA A 515 -39.35 -16.07 -29.98
C ALA A 515 -38.90 -16.71 -28.66
N SER A 516 -39.75 -16.74 -27.63
CA SER A 516 -39.44 -17.41 -26.35
C SER A 516 -39.26 -18.91 -26.51
N VAL A 517 -40.10 -19.58 -27.31
CA VAL A 517 -39.97 -21.02 -27.59
C VAL A 517 -38.72 -21.31 -28.43
N LEU A 518 -38.51 -20.56 -29.52
CA LEU A 518 -37.31 -20.72 -30.35
C LEU A 518 -36.02 -20.51 -29.54
N MET A 519 -36.02 -19.49 -28.68
CA MET A 519 -34.89 -19.22 -27.79
C MET A 519 -34.66 -20.36 -26.80
N GLY A 520 -35.71 -20.90 -26.18
CA GLY A 520 -35.56 -22.02 -25.27
C GLY A 520 -34.98 -23.27 -25.94
N ARG A 521 -35.37 -23.55 -27.19
CA ARG A 521 -34.73 -24.59 -28.01
C ARG A 521 -33.25 -24.29 -28.28
N ALA A 522 -32.91 -23.05 -28.65
CA ALA A 522 -31.53 -22.64 -28.86
C ALA A 522 -30.68 -22.81 -27.58
N ARG A 523 -31.21 -22.42 -26.41
CA ARG A 523 -30.54 -22.60 -25.11
C ARG A 523 -30.28 -24.07 -24.77
N ILE A 524 -31.24 -24.96 -25.03
CA ILE A 524 -31.07 -26.41 -24.82
C ILE A 524 -29.95 -26.95 -25.74
N LEU A 525 -29.92 -26.53 -27.01
CA LEU A 525 -28.86 -26.91 -27.94
C LEU A 525 -27.49 -26.35 -27.52
N MET A 526 -27.43 -25.12 -26.99
CA MET A 526 -26.20 -24.57 -26.40
C MET A 526 -25.73 -25.39 -25.19
N ARG A 527 -26.64 -25.89 -24.35
CA ARG A 527 -26.26 -26.79 -23.25
C ARG A 527 -25.66 -28.11 -23.77
N ARG A 528 -26.18 -28.64 -24.89
CA ARG A 528 -25.59 -29.80 -25.57
C ARG A 528 -24.18 -29.50 -26.09
N VAL A 529 -23.93 -28.30 -26.61
CA VAL A 529 -22.58 -27.88 -27.01
C VAL A 529 -21.65 -27.88 -25.80
N GLN A 530 -22.07 -27.31 -24.67
CA GLN A 530 -21.29 -27.27 -23.44
C GLN A 530 -20.91 -28.67 -22.95
N GLU A 531 -21.87 -29.61 -22.87
CA GLU A 531 -21.58 -31.01 -22.46
C GLU A 531 -20.54 -31.69 -23.38
N VAL A 532 -20.63 -31.43 -24.69
CA VAL A 532 -19.66 -31.99 -25.66
C VAL A 532 -18.28 -31.36 -25.48
N VAL A 533 -18.18 -30.03 -25.32
CA VAL A 533 -16.89 -29.35 -25.11
C VAL A 533 -16.25 -29.76 -23.78
N GLU A 534 -17.02 -29.82 -22.70
CA GLU A 534 -16.57 -30.30 -21.38
C GLU A 534 -16.01 -31.73 -21.48
N SER A 535 -16.71 -32.63 -22.18
CA SER A 535 -16.25 -34.02 -22.38
C SER A 535 -14.95 -34.16 -23.17
N LEU A 536 -14.63 -33.19 -24.05
CA LEU A 536 -13.39 -33.18 -24.82
C LEU A 536 -12.23 -32.65 -23.99
N GLY A 537 -12.46 -31.66 -23.12
CA GLY A 537 -11.46 -31.11 -22.21
C GLY A 537 -10.96 -32.13 -21.19
N ASP A 538 -11.85 -33.00 -20.69
CA ASP A 538 -11.52 -34.02 -19.68
C ASP A 538 -10.63 -35.15 -20.26
N THR A 539 -10.68 -35.39 -21.58
CA THR A 539 -9.81 -36.35 -22.27
C THR A 539 -8.40 -35.85 -22.60
N GLY A 540 -8.12 -34.56 -22.39
CA GLY A 540 -6.83 -33.92 -22.67
C GLY A 540 -5.90 -33.75 -21.46
N SER A 541 -6.35 -34.11 -20.25
CA SER A 541 -5.60 -33.87 -19.00
C SER A 541 -4.79 -35.07 -18.49
N GLU A 542 -4.72 -36.19 -19.21
CA GLU A 542 -3.81 -37.30 -18.91
C GLU A 542 -2.72 -37.42 -19.99
N GLY A 543 -1.57 -36.76 -19.80
CA GLY A 543 -0.34 -37.03 -20.55
C GLY A 543 0.42 -35.82 -21.06
N GLY A 544 1.01 -35.02 -20.15
CA GLY A 544 2.07 -34.07 -20.50
C GLY A 544 3.44 -34.73 -20.47
N GLU A 545 3.91 -35.26 -21.60
CA GLU A 545 5.33 -35.51 -21.89
C GLU A 545 5.69 -34.95 -23.28
N ASP A 546 6.59 -33.96 -23.26
CA ASP A 546 7.54 -33.44 -24.26
C ASP A 546 7.24 -33.44 -25.79
N PRO A 547 7.35 -32.29 -26.48
CA PRO A 547 7.24 -32.20 -27.93
C PRO A 547 8.61 -32.41 -28.61
N ALA A 548 8.92 -33.65 -29.00
CA ALA A 548 9.98 -33.93 -29.95
C ALA A 548 9.70 -35.20 -30.78
N ASP A 549 9.27 -35.05 -32.03
CA ASP A 549 9.83 -35.69 -33.26
C ASP A 549 8.87 -35.53 -34.46
N GLY A 550 9.43 -35.51 -35.68
CA GLY A 550 8.85 -34.95 -36.91
C GLY A 550 7.72 -35.73 -37.64
N PRO A 551 7.42 -35.36 -38.90
CA PRO A 551 6.10 -35.56 -39.51
C PRO A 551 5.91 -36.98 -40.02
N ARG A 552 4.83 -37.66 -39.59
CA ARG A 552 4.41 -38.95 -40.16
C ARG A 552 3.26 -38.80 -41.15
N ARG A 553 3.45 -39.52 -42.25
CA ARG A 553 2.70 -39.51 -43.51
C ARG A 553 1.33 -40.17 -43.43
N ALA A 554 0.50 -39.77 -44.40
CA ALA A 554 -0.78 -40.36 -44.80
C ALA A 554 -0.72 -41.84 -45.25
N GLY A 555 -1.85 -42.54 -45.05
CA GLY A 555 -2.20 -43.91 -45.49
C GLY A 555 -2.68 -44.73 -44.28
N ASP A 556 -3.87 -45.33 -44.19
CA ASP A 556 -4.80 -45.95 -45.15
C ASP A 556 -6.20 -46.09 -44.46
N PRO A 557 -7.33 -46.15 -45.18
CA PRO A 557 -8.69 -46.19 -44.61
C PRO A 557 -9.23 -47.62 -44.53
N GLY A 558 -9.78 -48.02 -43.38
CA GLY A 558 -10.56 -49.25 -43.32
C GLY A 558 -10.89 -49.73 -41.91
N GLY A 559 -12.17 -49.66 -41.53
CA GLY A 559 -12.68 -50.34 -40.33
C GLY A 559 -13.93 -49.69 -39.77
N GLY A 560 -15.05 -49.78 -40.48
CA GLY A 560 -16.33 -49.29 -40.01
C GLY A 560 -16.86 -50.09 -38.80
N VAL A 561 -17.30 -49.36 -37.78
CA VAL A 561 -18.43 -49.75 -36.92
C VAL A 561 -19.35 -48.53 -36.85
N SER A 562 -20.49 -48.67 -37.52
CA SER A 562 -21.60 -47.72 -37.53
C SER A 562 -22.38 -47.80 -36.21
N GLY A 563 -22.08 -46.88 -35.30
CA GLY A 563 -22.99 -46.40 -34.26
C GLY A 563 -22.90 -44.88 -34.31
N GLY A 564 -24.03 -44.18 -34.45
CA GLY A 564 -24.09 -42.75 -34.80
C GLY A 564 -23.37 -41.85 -33.80
N ALA A 565 -22.07 -41.61 -34.01
CA ALA A 565 -21.33 -40.56 -33.32
C ALA A 565 -21.73 -39.23 -33.94
N VAL A 566 -22.56 -38.47 -33.23
CA VAL A 566 -22.87 -37.07 -33.55
C VAL A 566 -21.54 -36.32 -33.53
N SER A 567 -21.11 -35.75 -34.66
CA SER A 567 -19.84 -35.03 -34.71
C SER A 567 -19.97 -33.69 -33.99
N VAL A 568 -18.91 -33.23 -33.30
CA VAL A 568 -18.87 -31.92 -32.64
C VAL A 568 -19.31 -30.80 -33.60
N GLY A 569 -18.85 -30.86 -34.85
CA GLY A 569 -19.24 -29.93 -35.90
C GLY A 569 -20.74 -29.95 -36.22
N SER A 570 -21.42 -31.11 -36.12
CA SER A 570 -22.88 -31.18 -36.29
C SER A 570 -23.64 -30.55 -35.10
N VAL A 571 -23.17 -30.73 -33.87
CA VAL A 571 -23.78 -30.12 -32.67
C VAL A 571 -23.65 -28.58 -32.72
N LEU A 572 -22.46 -28.07 -33.07
CA LEU A 572 -22.23 -26.64 -33.27
C LEU A 572 -23.11 -26.07 -34.39
N ALA A 573 -23.28 -26.81 -35.50
CA ALA A 573 -24.11 -26.38 -36.62
C ALA A 573 -25.60 -26.32 -36.26
N ASP A 574 -26.12 -27.30 -35.51
CA ASP A 574 -27.52 -27.34 -35.06
C ASP A 574 -27.84 -26.17 -34.11
N ALA A 575 -26.96 -25.92 -33.13
CA ALA A 575 -27.09 -24.78 -32.22
C ALA A 575 -27.00 -23.44 -32.98
N GLY A 576 -26.06 -23.32 -33.91
CA GLY A 576 -25.91 -22.12 -34.75
C GLY A 576 -27.09 -21.90 -35.70
N ALA A 577 -27.75 -22.96 -36.15
CA ALA A 577 -28.98 -22.86 -36.94
C ALA A 577 -30.14 -22.34 -36.08
N ALA A 578 -30.31 -22.87 -34.86
CA ALA A 578 -31.35 -22.42 -33.93
C ALA A 578 -31.17 -20.95 -33.52
N ALA A 579 -29.94 -20.50 -33.23
CA ALA A 579 -29.69 -19.08 -32.91
C ALA A 579 -29.98 -18.15 -34.10
N ARG A 580 -29.63 -18.55 -35.33
CA ARG A 580 -29.96 -17.79 -36.56
C ARG A 580 -31.47 -17.75 -36.83
N GLU A 581 -32.20 -18.80 -36.49
CA GLU A 581 -33.65 -18.87 -36.62
C GLU A 581 -34.35 -17.84 -35.71
N VAL A 582 -33.88 -17.70 -34.46
CA VAL A 582 -34.35 -16.63 -33.56
C VAL A 582 -34.12 -15.27 -34.19
N LEU A 583 -32.90 -15.01 -34.68
CA LEU A 583 -32.57 -13.72 -35.31
C LEU A 583 -33.45 -13.42 -36.52
N ALA A 584 -33.70 -14.42 -37.38
CA ALA A 584 -34.56 -14.27 -38.55
C ALA A 584 -36.03 -13.98 -38.18
N LEU A 585 -36.52 -14.52 -37.05
CA LEU A 585 -37.88 -14.25 -36.58
C LEU A 585 -38.04 -12.80 -36.09
N VAL A 586 -37.04 -12.28 -35.38
CA VAL A 586 -37.11 -10.96 -34.71
C VAL A 586 -36.59 -9.79 -35.56
N GLU A 587 -35.89 -10.08 -36.67
CA GLU A 587 -35.30 -9.07 -37.56
C GLU A 587 -36.34 -8.04 -38.04
N GLY A 588 -36.08 -6.75 -37.79
CA GLY A 588 -36.96 -5.65 -38.16
C GLY A 588 -38.27 -5.54 -37.37
N ARG A 589 -38.45 -6.36 -36.32
CA ARG A 589 -39.70 -6.46 -35.53
C ARG A 589 -39.53 -6.14 -34.05
N THR A 590 -38.33 -5.76 -33.61
CA THR A 590 -38.06 -5.44 -32.19
C THR A 590 -38.78 -4.16 -31.75
N GLY A 591 -38.78 -3.10 -32.55
CA GLY A 591 -39.38 -1.82 -32.17
C GLY A 591 -38.88 -1.35 -30.80
N ASP A 592 -39.81 -0.96 -29.91
CA ASP A 592 -39.56 -0.62 -28.51
C ASP A 592 -39.72 -1.82 -27.55
N ASP A 593 -39.87 -3.05 -28.06
CA ASP A 593 -40.03 -4.26 -27.25
C ASP A 593 -38.67 -4.75 -26.73
N VAL A 594 -38.41 -4.45 -25.45
CA VAL A 594 -37.17 -4.80 -24.73
C VAL A 594 -36.91 -6.31 -24.72
N ARG A 595 -37.96 -7.14 -24.58
CA ARG A 595 -37.80 -8.60 -24.55
C ARG A 595 -37.33 -9.13 -25.90
N LEU A 596 -37.92 -8.66 -27.00
CA LEU A 596 -37.50 -9.06 -28.34
C LEU A 596 -36.08 -8.58 -28.66
N ALA A 597 -35.73 -7.36 -28.25
CA ALA A 597 -34.37 -6.84 -28.43
C ALA A 597 -33.34 -7.64 -27.62
N ALA A 598 -33.63 -7.99 -26.36
CA ALA A 598 -32.78 -8.84 -25.54
C ALA A 598 -32.60 -10.25 -26.13
N ARG A 599 -33.66 -10.84 -26.71
CA ARG A 599 -33.55 -12.14 -27.41
C ARG A 599 -32.67 -12.08 -28.64
N ALA A 600 -32.72 -10.98 -29.40
CA ALA A 600 -31.83 -10.78 -30.52
C ALA A 600 -30.36 -10.68 -30.06
N ALA A 601 -30.09 -9.93 -28.98
CA ALA A 601 -28.76 -9.83 -28.40
C ALA A 601 -28.25 -11.20 -27.88
N GLU A 602 -29.08 -11.94 -27.15
CA GLU A 602 -28.76 -13.28 -26.65
C GLU A 602 -28.41 -14.25 -27.79
N ALA A 603 -29.18 -14.27 -28.87
CA ALA A 603 -28.88 -15.11 -30.03
C ALA A 603 -27.56 -14.72 -30.73
N GLN A 604 -27.21 -13.43 -30.75
CA GLN A 604 -25.89 -12.98 -31.23
C GLN A 604 -24.76 -13.46 -30.31
N ALA A 605 -24.96 -13.42 -29.00
CA ALA A 605 -24.01 -13.96 -28.03
C ALA A 605 -23.81 -15.49 -28.19
N MET A 606 -24.88 -16.26 -28.42
CA MET A 606 -24.76 -17.69 -28.71
C MET A 606 -23.91 -17.95 -29.96
N LEU A 607 -24.10 -17.16 -31.02
CA LEU A 607 -23.26 -17.26 -32.22
C LEU A 607 -21.79 -16.89 -31.94
N ALA A 608 -21.55 -15.96 -31.01
CA ALA A 608 -20.21 -15.60 -30.57
C ALA A 608 -19.53 -16.76 -29.83
N GLU A 609 -20.24 -17.42 -28.90
CA GLU A 609 -19.77 -18.61 -28.19
C GLU A 609 -19.44 -19.75 -29.16
N LEU A 610 -20.31 -19.99 -30.14
CA LEU A 610 -20.09 -21.02 -31.16
C LEU A 610 -18.86 -20.71 -32.03
N ALA A 611 -18.63 -19.45 -32.38
CA ALA A 611 -17.42 -19.02 -33.09
C ALA A 611 -16.16 -19.23 -32.24
N ALA A 612 -16.20 -18.89 -30.96
CA ALA A 612 -15.09 -19.11 -30.02
C ALA A 612 -14.75 -20.60 -29.89
N ASN A 613 -15.76 -21.46 -29.72
CA ASN A 613 -15.60 -22.92 -29.65
C ASN A 613 -15.08 -23.52 -30.97
N ALA A 614 -15.35 -22.87 -32.11
CA ALA A 614 -14.80 -23.26 -33.41
C ALA A 614 -13.38 -22.73 -33.67
N GLY A 615 -12.82 -21.93 -32.74
CA GLY A 615 -11.49 -21.32 -32.87
C GLY A 615 -11.44 -20.03 -33.68
N ASP A 616 -12.59 -19.44 -34.07
CA ASP A 616 -12.67 -18.17 -34.79
C ASP A 616 -12.81 -17.00 -33.79
N VAL A 617 -11.69 -16.65 -33.19
CA VAL A 617 -11.58 -15.67 -32.08
C VAL A 617 -12.00 -14.27 -32.54
N GLU A 618 -11.58 -13.84 -33.73
CA GLU A 618 -11.92 -12.53 -34.28
C GLU A 618 -13.42 -12.41 -34.55
N ARG A 619 -14.04 -13.45 -35.10
CA ARG A 619 -15.49 -13.45 -35.33
C ARG A 619 -16.25 -13.48 -34.01
N ALA A 620 -15.78 -14.23 -33.03
CA ALA A 620 -16.37 -14.27 -31.70
C ALA A 620 -16.34 -12.89 -31.02
N ALA A 621 -15.19 -12.20 -31.04
CA ALA A 621 -15.06 -10.86 -30.50
C ALA A 621 -16.02 -9.85 -31.16
N GLU A 622 -16.12 -9.86 -32.50
CA GLU A 622 -17.08 -9.02 -33.22
C GLU A 622 -18.53 -9.28 -32.81
N LEU A 623 -18.91 -10.55 -32.64
CA LEU A 623 -20.26 -10.93 -32.26
C LEU A 623 -20.59 -10.59 -30.80
N PHE A 624 -19.66 -10.80 -29.86
CA PHE A 624 -19.85 -10.37 -28.48
C PHE A 624 -20.00 -8.85 -28.38
N ARG A 625 -19.21 -8.07 -29.13
CA ARG A 625 -19.35 -6.60 -29.18
C ARG A 625 -20.73 -6.17 -29.66
N ARG A 626 -21.25 -6.81 -30.70
CA ARG A 626 -22.61 -6.52 -31.21
C ARG A 626 -23.70 -6.89 -30.21
N SER A 627 -23.55 -8.05 -29.57
CA SER A 627 -24.49 -8.50 -28.53
C SER A 627 -24.53 -7.53 -27.35
N ALA A 628 -23.37 -7.15 -26.81
CA ALA A 628 -23.27 -6.18 -25.72
C ALA A 628 -23.92 -4.84 -26.09
N ALA A 629 -23.58 -4.29 -27.28
CA ALA A 629 -24.19 -3.07 -27.77
C ALA A 629 -25.73 -3.17 -27.95
N ALA A 630 -26.23 -4.35 -28.33
CA ALA A 630 -27.66 -4.59 -28.47
C ALA A 630 -28.39 -4.62 -27.11
N TYR A 631 -27.80 -5.22 -26.07
CA TYR A 631 -28.35 -5.17 -24.71
C TYR A 631 -28.38 -3.74 -24.15
N VAL A 632 -27.29 -2.98 -24.33
CA VAL A 632 -27.22 -1.57 -23.93
C VAL A 632 -28.27 -0.75 -24.68
N GLY A 633 -28.39 -0.92 -26.00
CA GLY A 633 -29.38 -0.25 -26.83
C GLY A 633 -30.83 -0.60 -26.47
N ALA A 634 -31.07 -1.79 -25.91
CA ALA A 634 -32.37 -2.23 -25.41
C ALA A 634 -32.70 -1.69 -24.00
N GLY A 635 -31.79 -0.95 -23.35
CA GLY A 635 -32.01 -0.41 -22.01
C GLY A 635 -31.79 -1.42 -20.88
N VAL A 636 -31.10 -2.53 -21.14
CA VAL A 636 -30.84 -3.61 -20.17
C VAL A 636 -29.34 -3.93 -20.05
N PRO A 637 -28.50 -2.93 -19.72
CA PRO A 637 -27.05 -3.03 -19.78
C PRO A 637 -26.46 -4.12 -18.86
N TRP A 638 -27.10 -4.48 -17.74
CA TRP A 638 -26.60 -5.53 -16.84
C TRP A 638 -26.45 -6.91 -17.52
N PHE A 639 -27.22 -7.21 -18.57
CA PHE A 639 -27.02 -8.43 -19.36
C PHE A 639 -25.78 -8.38 -20.28
N ALA A 640 -25.23 -7.19 -20.55
CA ALA A 640 -24.03 -7.05 -21.36
C ALA A 640 -22.75 -7.44 -20.62
N VAL A 641 -22.75 -7.44 -19.29
CA VAL A 641 -21.54 -7.58 -18.45
C VAL A 641 -20.75 -8.85 -18.76
N GLU A 642 -21.43 -10.00 -18.82
CA GLU A 642 -20.78 -11.29 -19.12
C GLU A 642 -20.13 -11.27 -20.50
N TYR A 643 -20.79 -10.66 -21.48
CA TYR A 643 -20.31 -10.61 -22.86
C TYR A 643 -19.18 -9.60 -23.04
N GLU A 644 -19.20 -8.48 -22.33
CA GLU A 644 -18.08 -7.54 -22.25
C GLU A 644 -16.87 -8.18 -21.58
N ALA A 645 -17.06 -8.96 -20.49
CA ALA A 645 -15.96 -9.70 -19.86
C ALA A 645 -15.35 -10.76 -20.80
N ARG A 646 -16.18 -11.51 -21.54
CA ARG A 646 -15.71 -12.46 -22.55
C ARG A 646 -15.00 -11.77 -23.72
N LEU A 647 -15.54 -10.65 -24.19
CA LEU A 647 -14.91 -9.81 -25.21
C LEU A 647 -13.53 -9.33 -24.76
N ALA A 648 -13.40 -8.88 -23.51
CA ALA A 648 -12.12 -8.49 -22.94
C ALA A 648 -11.11 -9.65 -22.97
N GLY A 649 -11.52 -10.85 -22.55
CA GLY A 649 -10.65 -12.04 -22.60
C GLY A 649 -10.18 -12.39 -24.01
N LEU A 650 -11.07 -12.34 -25.01
CA LEU A 650 -10.70 -12.60 -26.41
C LEU A 650 -9.82 -11.50 -26.99
N ALA A 651 -10.12 -10.24 -26.70
CA ALA A 651 -9.31 -9.10 -27.13
C ALA A 651 -7.89 -9.18 -26.56
N HIS A 652 -7.76 -9.57 -25.30
CA HIS A 652 -6.47 -9.78 -24.66
C HIS A 652 -5.68 -10.89 -25.35
N HIS A 653 -6.32 -12.02 -25.68
CA HIS A 653 -5.69 -13.11 -26.44
C HIS A 653 -5.22 -12.67 -27.83
N LEU A 654 -5.95 -11.76 -28.48
CA LEU A 654 -5.57 -11.16 -29.76
C LEU A 654 -4.50 -10.07 -29.65
N GLY A 655 -4.08 -9.69 -28.43
CA GLY A 655 -3.15 -8.60 -28.18
C GLY A 655 -3.76 -7.19 -28.38
N ASP A 656 -5.10 -7.08 -28.48
CA ASP A 656 -5.80 -5.79 -28.56
C ASP A 656 -6.06 -5.24 -27.15
N VAL A 657 -5.03 -4.61 -26.61
CA VAL A 657 -5.04 -4.00 -25.26
C VAL A 657 -6.13 -2.91 -25.16
N ALA A 658 -6.39 -2.16 -26.24
CA ALA A 658 -7.36 -1.06 -26.23
C ALA A 658 -8.81 -1.56 -26.17
N GLU A 659 -9.13 -2.61 -26.94
CA GLU A 659 -10.43 -3.28 -26.86
C GLU A 659 -10.62 -3.95 -25.50
N THR A 660 -9.57 -4.61 -24.98
CA THR A 660 -9.60 -5.23 -23.65
C THR A 660 -9.99 -4.22 -22.58
N GLU A 661 -9.30 -3.08 -22.54
CA GLU A 661 -9.55 -2.02 -21.57
C GLU A 661 -10.98 -1.46 -21.69
N ARG A 662 -11.43 -1.16 -22.91
CA ARG A 662 -12.80 -0.67 -23.12
C ARG A 662 -13.82 -1.66 -22.59
N ALA A 663 -13.69 -2.94 -22.95
CA ALA A 663 -14.67 -3.96 -22.59
C ALA A 663 -14.73 -4.16 -21.06
N LEU A 664 -13.59 -4.14 -20.37
CA LEU A 664 -13.55 -4.18 -18.89
C LEU A 664 -14.23 -2.96 -18.25
N ARG A 665 -13.97 -1.75 -18.76
CA ARG A 665 -14.64 -0.53 -18.27
C ARG A 665 -16.15 -0.57 -18.52
N ALA A 666 -16.56 -1.01 -19.71
CA ALA A 666 -17.96 -1.19 -20.07
C ALA A 666 -18.66 -2.22 -19.16
N ALA A 667 -18.01 -3.36 -18.87
CA ALA A 667 -18.54 -4.36 -17.95
C ALA A 667 -18.79 -3.80 -16.54
N LEU A 668 -17.86 -2.99 -16.01
CA LEU A 668 -18.01 -2.33 -14.71
C LEU A 668 -19.13 -1.27 -14.71
N GLU A 669 -19.22 -0.47 -15.77
CA GLU A 669 -20.25 0.57 -15.93
C GLU A 669 -21.65 -0.05 -16.05
N HIS A 670 -21.79 -1.02 -16.97
CA HIS A 670 -23.05 -1.68 -17.26
C HIS A 670 -23.56 -2.54 -16.09
N GLY A 671 -22.65 -3.11 -15.30
CA GLY A 671 -22.97 -3.91 -14.13
C GLY A 671 -23.47 -3.10 -12.94
N GLY A 672 -23.13 -1.81 -12.86
CA GLY A 672 -23.73 -0.86 -11.91
C GLY A 672 -23.80 -1.38 -10.47
N ALA A 673 -24.99 -1.37 -9.86
CA ALA A 673 -25.23 -1.91 -8.52
C ALA A 673 -25.45 -3.44 -8.49
N GLN A 674 -25.75 -4.02 -9.65
CA GLN A 674 -26.18 -5.40 -9.86
C GLN A 674 -24.99 -6.36 -9.95
N LEU A 675 -23.81 -5.86 -10.30
CA LEU A 675 -22.60 -6.66 -10.35
C LEU A 675 -22.16 -7.08 -8.96
N GLU A 676 -22.07 -8.40 -8.76
CA GLU A 676 -21.59 -9.02 -7.52
C GLU A 676 -20.17 -8.58 -7.15
N ALA A 677 -19.86 -8.62 -5.85
CA ALA A 677 -18.56 -8.21 -5.32
C ALA A 677 -17.39 -8.96 -5.97
N ILE A 678 -17.52 -10.28 -6.17
CA ILE A 678 -16.48 -11.09 -6.81
C ILE A 678 -16.22 -10.67 -8.27
N GLY A 679 -17.28 -10.40 -9.03
CA GLY A 679 -17.18 -9.92 -10.41
C GLY A 679 -16.52 -8.54 -10.50
N ARG A 680 -16.85 -7.62 -9.57
CA ARG A 680 -16.16 -6.32 -9.47
C ARG A 680 -14.68 -6.49 -9.20
N ALA A 681 -14.32 -7.36 -8.26
CA ALA A 681 -12.92 -7.61 -7.90
C ALA A 681 -12.12 -8.13 -9.09
N GLN A 682 -12.66 -9.12 -9.81
CA GLN A 682 -12.02 -9.72 -10.99
C GLN A 682 -11.83 -8.70 -12.13
N LEU A 683 -12.89 -7.95 -12.49
CA LEU A 683 -12.80 -6.95 -13.56
C LEU A 683 -11.83 -5.82 -13.21
N ARG A 684 -11.82 -5.36 -11.95
CA ARG A 684 -10.86 -4.34 -11.48
C ARG A 684 -9.43 -4.85 -11.47
N LEU A 685 -9.19 -6.11 -11.10
CA LEU A 685 -7.86 -6.73 -11.16
C LEU A 685 -7.31 -6.76 -12.60
N GLN A 686 -8.13 -7.23 -13.55
CA GLN A 686 -7.74 -7.27 -14.95
C GLN A 686 -7.49 -5.87 -15.50
N LEU A 687 -8.32 -4.89 -15.11
CA LEU A 687 -8.14 -3.51 -15.53
C LEU A 687 -6.86 -2.88 -14.95
N ALA A 688 -6.52 -3.19 -13.69
CA ALA A 688 -5.26 -2.76 -13.07
C ALA A 688 -4.04 -3.29 -13.84
N GLU A 689 -4.07 -4.56 -14.26
CA GLU A 689 -3.01 -5.16 -15.07
C GLU A 689 -2.87 -4.49 -16.45
N VAL A 690 -3.99 -4.33 -17.16
CA VAL A 690 -4.03 -3.73 -18.51
C VAL A 690 -3.55 -2.27 -18.48
N VAL A 691 -4.10 -1.46 -17.59
CA VAL A 691 -3.73 -0.04 -17.42
C VAL A 691 -2.29 0.08 -16.94
N GLY A 692 -1.86 -0.81 -16.05
CA GLY A 692 -0.50 -0.91 -15.56
C GLY A 692 0.53 -1.18 -16.66
N GLY A 693 0.24 -2.13 -17.55
CA GLY A 693 1.08 -2.48 -18.69
C GLY A 693 1.21 -1.35 -19.72
N ARG A 694 0.27 -0.40 -19.76
CA ARG A 694 0.34 0.82 -20.58
C ARG A 694 1.19 1.93 -19.97
N GLY A 695 1.72 1.75 -18.75
CA GLY A 695 2.51 2.77 -18.07
C GLY A 695 1.67 3.85 -17.38
N LEU A 696 0.44 3.53 -16.95
CA LEU A 696 -0.44 4.41 -16.17
C LEU A 696 -0.55 3.89 -14.71
N PRO A 697 0.52 3.95 -13.90
CA PRO A 697 0.56 3.30 -12.58
C PRO A 697 -0.40 3.90 -11.55
N GLU A 698 -0.79 5.17 -11.69
CA GLU A 698 -1.72 5.84 -10.76
C GLU A 698 -3.14 5.27 -10.88
N GLU A 699 -3.69 5.25 -12.10
CA GLU A 699 -5.00 4.65 -12.36
C GLU A 699 -5.01 3.13 -12.08
N ALA A 700 -3.90 2.45 -12.39
CA ALA A 700 -3.77 1.03 -12.07
C ALA A 700 -3.78 0.76 -10.55
N ALA A 701 -3.17 1.63 -9.75
CA ALA A 701 -3.23 1.55 -8.29
C ALA A 701 -4.67 1.74 -7.77
N GLU A 702 -5.44 2.67 -8.34
CA GLU A 702 -6.86 2.86 -7.97
C GLU A 702 -7.69 1.61 -8.24
N HIS A 703 -7.49 0.98 -9.39
CA HIS A 703 -8.18 -0.29 -9.71
C HIS A 703 -7.75 -1.43 -8.81
N ALA A 704 -6.46 -1.56 -8.49
CA ALA A 704 -5.98 -2.58 -7.56
C ALA A 704 -6.50 -2.35 -6.12
N LEU A 705 -6.64 -1.09 -5.70
CA LEU A 705 -7.22 -0.71 -4.41
C LEU A 705 -8.70 -1.10 -4.32
N GLU A 706 -9.49 -0.74 -5.34
CA GLU A 706 -10.90 -1.13 -5.41
C GLU A 706 -11.07 -2.65 -5.50
N ALA A 707 -10.22 -3.33 -6.27
CA ALA A 707 -10.21 -4.79 -6.35
C ALA A 707 -9.99 -5.44 -4.98
N ALA A 708 -9.01 -4.97 -4.20
CA ALA A 708 -8.74 -5.50 -2.87
C ALA A 708 -9.95 -5.37 -1.94
N HIS A 709 -10.66 -4.23 -2.01
CA HIS A 709 -11.89 -4.05 -1.25
C HIS A 709 -13.00 -5.02 -1.68
N TRP A 710 -13.30 -5.09 -2.97
CA TRP A 710 -14.40 -5.95 -3.44
C TRP A 710 -14.10 -7.43 -3.22
N ALA A 711 -12.83 -7.82 -3.23
CA ALA A 711 -12.40 -9.16 -2.83
C ALA A 711 -12.68 -9.43 -1.33
N ASP A 712 -12.40 -8.47 -0.44
CA ASP A 712 -12.75 -8.60 0.98
C ASP A 712 -14.26 -8.71 1.20
N GLU A 713 -15.06 -7.93 0.47
CA GLU A 713 -16.53 -8.00 0.54
C GLU A 713 -17.07 -9.33 0.01
N ALA A 714 -16.40 -9.92 -0.99
CA ALA A 714 -16.74 -11.25 -1.50
C ALA A 714 -16.29 -12.40 -0.58
N GLY A 715 -15.52 -12.12 0.49
CA GLY A 715 -14.88 -13.16 1.30
C GLY A 715 -13.65 -13.80 0.65
N GLU A 716 -13.17 -13.25 -0.46
CA GLU A 716 -12.01 -13.67 -1.25
C GLU A 716 -10.74 -12.86 -0.88
N GLY A 717 -10.69 -12.36 0.36
CA GLY A 717 -9.55 -11.59 0.89
C GLY A 717 -8.22 -12.35 0.81
N PRO A 718 -8.16 -13.64 1.23
CA PRO A 718 -6.94 -14.45 1.14
C PRO A 718 -6.52 -14.88 -0.27
N THR A 719 -7.39 -14.74 -1.27
CA THR A 719 -7.16 -15.15 -2.66
C THR A 719 -6.99 -13.90 -3.52
N LEU A 720 -8.08 -13.42 -4.15
CA LEU A 720 -8.09 -12.23 -5.01
C LEU A 720 -7.62 -10.98 -4.27
N GLY A 721 -7.97 -10.85 -2.98
CA GLY A 721 -7.58 -9.69 -2.17
C GLY A 721 -6.07 -9.62 -1.93
N ALA A 722 -5.41 -10.74 -1.64
CA ALA A 722 -3.97 -10.81 -1.46
C ALA A 722 -3.24 -10.46 -2.76
N TRP A 723 -3.71 -10.98 -3.90
CA TRP A 723 -3.22 -10.63 -5.22
C TRP A 723 -3.40 -9.15 -5.57
N ALA A 724 -4.58 -8.58 -5.27
CA ALA A 724 -4.87 -7.17 -5.50
C ALA A 724 -3.93 -6.26 -4.69
N ARG A 725 -3.65 -6.61 -3.43
CA ARG A 725 -2.72 -5.86 -2.58
C ARG A 725 -1.27 -6.00 -3.05
N HIS A 726 -0.87 -7.18 -3.53
CA HIS A 726 0.42 -7.38 -4.17
C HIS A 726 0.61 -6.43 -5.37
N GLN A 727 -0.36 -6.40 -6.29
CA GLN A 727 -0.36 -5.50 -7.45
C GLN A 727 -0.35 -4.02 -7.02
N LEU A 728 -1.23 -3.63 -6.09
CA LEU A 728 -1.29 -2.28 -5.53
C LEU A 728 0.06 -1.83 -4.97
N GLY A 729 0.71 -2.67 -4.17
CA GLY A 729 2.03 -2.37 -3.62
C GLY A 729 3.09 -2.17 -4.70
N GLY A 730 3.08 -2.98 -5.76
CA GLY A 730 3.95 -2.82 -6.92
C GLY A 730 3.71 -1.52 -7.71
N PHE A 731 2.45 -1.09 -7.86
CA PHE A 731 2.13 0.20 -8.48
C PHE A 731 2.56 1.39 -7.62
N LEU A 732 2.30 1.33 -6.30
CA LEU A 732 2.71 2.37 -5.35
C LEU A 732 4.24 2.51 -5.27
N LEU A 733 4.97 1.39 -5.33
CA LEU A 733 6.44 1.40 -5.44
C LEU A 733 6.88 2.18 -6.68
N ARG A 734 6.31 1.91 -7.87
CA ARG A 734 6.67 2.65 -9.10
C ARG A 734 6.35 4.14 -9.05
N LEU A 735 5.36 4.53 -8.25
CA LEU A 735 5.00 5.93 -8.02
C LEU A 735 5.88 6.63 -6.97
N GLY A 736 6.84 5.93 -6.36
CA GLY A 736 7.67 6.46 -5.27
C GLY A 736 6.92 6.64 -3.94
N ARG A 737 5.73 6.04 -3.80
CA ARG A 737 4.89 6.11 -2.58
C ARG A 737 5.31 5.03 -1.58
N TRP A 738 6.59 5.04 -1.20
CA TRP A 738 7.27 3.96 -0.46
C TRP A 738 6.57 3.56 0.85
N ALA A 739 6.13 4.54 1.64
CA ALA A 739 5.47 4.28 2.92
C ALA A 739 4.13 3.55 2.75
N GLU A 740 3.34 3.93 1.75
CA GLU A 740 2.05 3.29 1.47
C GLU A 740 2.24 1.91 0.87
N ALA A 741 3.19 1.77 -0.06
CA ALA A 741 3.58 0.49 -0.63
C ALA A 741 4.02 -0.49 0.46
N ALA A 742 4.87 -0.05 1.40
CA ALA A 742 5.34 -0.87 2.52
C ALA A 742 4.18 -1.39 3.38
N GLU A 743 3.24 -0.52 3.79
CA GLU A 743 2.09 -0.94 4.61
C GLU A 743 1.17 -1.93 3.86
N VAL A 744 0.91 -1.69 2.57
CA VAL A 744 0.09 -2.59 1.74
C VAL A 744 0.77 -3.94 1.56
N LEU A 745 2.06 -3.97 1.22
CA LEU A 745 2.83 -5.20 1.01
C LEU A 745 3.00 -5.99 2.31
N GLU A 746 3.32 -5.33 3.44
CA GLU A 746 3.36 -5.97 4.77
C GLU A 746 2.01 -6.63 5.10
N SER A 747 0.91 -5.97 4.73
CA SER A 747 -0.42 -6.50 4.95
C SER A 747 -0.81 -7.65 4.03
N ALA A 748 -0.23 -7.74 2.83
CA ALA A 748 -0.53 -8.80 1.86
C ALA A 748 0.18 -10.11 2.18
N LEU A 749 1.41 -10.04 2.71
CA LEU A 749 2.28 -11.21 2.93
C LEU A 749 1.65 -12.38 3.72
N PRO A 750 0.87 -12.17 4.80
CA PRO A 750 0.29 -13.28 5.55
C PRO A 750 -0.73 -14.11 4.76
N ASP A 751 -1.33 -13.50 3.74
CA ASP A 751 -2.43 -14.09 2.96
C ASP A 751 -1.93 -14.65 1.62
N LEU A 752 -0.72 -14.28 1.17
CA LEU A 752 -0.09 -14.85 -0.01
C LEU A 752 0.39 -16.28 0.26
N SER A 753 -0.25 -17.25 -0.41
CA SER A 753 0.06 -18.67 -0.32
C SER A 753 0.74 -19.23 -1.58
N LEU A 754 1.56 -20.28 -1.40
CA LEU A 754 2.19 -21.03 -2.49
C LEU A 754 1.14 -21.68 -3.43
N GLU A 755 0.08 -22.26 -2.85
CA GLU A 755 -0.94 -23.00 -3.60
C GLU A 755 -1.76 -22.09 -4.53
N THR A 756 -2.04 -20.85 -4.10
CA THR A 756 -2.91 -19.93 -4.84
C THR A 756 -2.12 -18.95 -5.72
N HIS A 757 -0.97 -18.47 -5.24
CA HIS A 757 -0.25 -17.35 -5.87
C HIS A 757 1.14 -17.73 -6.41
N GLY A 758 1.66 -18.90 -6.04
CA GLY A 758 3.04 -19.30 -6.32
C GLY A 758 4.07 -18.61 -5.42
N ASP A 759 5.26 -19.20 -5.35
CA ASP A 759 6.40 -18.65 -4.61
C ASP A 759 6.96 -17.36 -5.24
N GLY A 760 6.87 -17.22 -6.56
CA GLY A 760 7.28 -16.02 -7.29
C GLY A 760 6.61 -14.75 -6.75
N ALA A 761 5.30 -14.78 -6.51
CA ALA A 761 4.56 -13.65 -5.96
C ALA A 761 5.01 -13.30 -4.53
N ILE A 762 5.29 -14.31 -3.70
CA ILE A 762 5.77 -14.12 -2.33
C ILE A 762 7.17 -13.49 -2.33
N VAL A 763 8.09 -14.03 -3.13
CA VAL A 763 9.45 -13.50 -3.29
C VAL A 763 9.42 -12.06 -3.80
N GLN A 764 8.61 -11.80 -4.84
CA GLN A 764 8.48 -10.47 -5.41
C GLN A 764 7.91 -9.45 -4.41
N THR A 765 6.92 -9.84 -3.61
CA THR A 765 6.34 -9.00 -2.54
C THR A 765 7.39 -8.66 -1.48
N GLN A 766 8.17 -9.65 -1.05
CA GLN A 766 9.23 -9.44 -0.05
C GLN A 766 10.37 -8.58 -0.61
N TRP A 767 10.71 -8.75 -1.88
CA TRP A 767 11.69 -7.90 -2.56
C TRP A 767 11.21 -6.45 -2.59
N TRP A 768 10.02 -6.18 -3.15
CA TRP A 768 9.47 -4.82 -3.22
C TRP A 768 9.33 -4.18 -1.85
N LEU A 769 8.93 -4.95 -0.84
CA LEU A 769 8.89 -4.48 0.53
C LEU A 769 10.30 -4.11 1.03
N GLY A 770 11.32 -4.94 0.75
CA GLY A 770 12.71 -4.63 1.07
C GLY A 770 13.22 -3.34 0.42
N ASP A 771 12.79 -3.06 -0.81
CA ASP A 771 13.11 -1.81 -1.51
C ASP A 771 12.43 -0.61 -0.82
N CYS A 772 11.13 -0.70 -0.57
CA CYS A 772 10.39 0.34 0.17
C CYS A 772 11.04 0.63 1.54
N LEU A 773 11.38 -0.41 2.28
CA LEU A 773 12.00 -0.28 3.61
C LEU A 773 13.39 0.34 3.53
N SER A 774 14.16 0.08 2.47
CA SER A 774 15.46 0.69 2.27
C SER A 774 15.34 2.20 2.02
N GLU A 775 14.39 2.61 1.18
CA GLU A 775 14.09 4.04 0.93
C GLU A 775 13.57 4.77 2.17
N LEU A 776 12.87 4.06 3.06
CA LEU A 776 12.41 4.60 4.35
C LEU A 776 13.52 4.65 5.42
N GLY A 777 14.73 4.16 5.14
CA GLY A 777 15.82 4.06 6.10
C GLY A 777 15.69 2.90 7.11
N GLU A 778 14.69 2.02 6.95
CA GLU A 778 14.46 0.83 7.78
C GLU A 778 15.34 -0.35 7.32
N HIS A 779 16.65 -0.11 7.20
CA HIS A 779 17.60 -1.03 6.56
C HIS A 779 17.65 -2.43 7.20
N ARG A 780 17.47 -2.52 8.53
CA ARG A 780 17.43 -3.82 9.22
C ARG A 780 16.21 -4.64 8.80
N ALA A 781 15.03 -4.03 8.76
CA ALA A 781 13.82 -4.69 8.30
C ALA A 781 13.92 -5.06 6.81
N ALA A 782 14.51 -4.18 5.99
CA ALA A 782 14.78 -4.46 4.58
C ALA A 782 15.65 -5.72 4.39
N ALA A 783 16.74 -5.83 5.16
CA ALA A 783 17.61 -7.00 5.15
C ALA A 783 16.84 -8.28 5.50
N GLU A 784 16.01 -8.24 6.54
CA GLU A 784 15.21 -9.40 6.97
C GLU A 784 14.28 -9.87 5.85
N ARG A 785 13.59 -8.96 5.14
CA ARG A 785 12.72 -9.32 4.01
C ARG A 785 13.47 -9.91 2.84
N ARG A 786 14.61 -9.30 2.47
CA ARG A 786 15.44 -9.81 1.35
C ARG A 786 16.05 -11.18 1.66
N LEU A 787 16.43 -11.44 2.92
CA LEU A 787 16.90 -12.76 3.35
C LEU A 787 15.79 -13.82 3.32
N GLN A 788 14.58 -13.48 3.75
CA GLN A 788 13.41 -14.38 3.65
C GLN A 788 13.11 -14.72 2.18
N ALA A 789 13.23 -13.73 1.28
CA ALA A 789 13.01 -13.93 -0.15
C ALA A 789 14.10 -14.82 -0.76
N ALA A 790 15.37 -14.58 -0.39
CA ALA A 790 16.51 -15.39 -0.83
C ALA A 790 16.39 -16.86 -0.39
N GLU A 791 15.86 -17.13 0.80
CA GLU A 791 15.67 -18.50 1.30
C GLU A 791 14.67 -19.30 0.46
N ILE A 792 13.61 -18.65 -0.04
CA ILE A 792 12.65 -19.26 -0.97
C ILE A 792 13.33 -19.48 -2.33
N ALA A 793 13.93 -18.42 -2.88
CA ALA A 793 14.58 -18.44 -4.20
C ALA A 793 15.75 -19.43 -4.29
N ARG A 794 16.38 -19.81 -3.16
CA ARG A 794 17.44 -20.84 -3.11
C ARG A 794 17.00 -22.16 -3.75
N HIS A 795 15.71 -22.49 -3.68
CA HIS A 795 15.17 -23.74 -4.20
C HIS A 795 14.78 -23.69 -5.69
N TRP A 796 14.90 -22.53 -6.34
CA TRP A 796 14.55 -22.36 -7.75
C TRP A 796 15.62 -22.96 -8.68
N PRO A 797 15.24 -23.48 -9.86
CA PRO A 797 16.22 -23.96 -10.85
C PRO A 797 17.16 -22.85 -11.33
N GLU A 798 16.61 -21.65 -11.55
CA GLU A 798 17.34 -20.43 -11.93
C GLU A 798 17.85 -19.73 -10.67
N GLN A 799 19.17 -19.65 -10.49
CA GLN A 799 19.79 -19.09 -9.27
C GLN A 799 20.07 -17.59 -9.34
N HIS A 800 19.69 -16.91 -10.43
CA HIS A 800 19.95 -15.48 -10.62
C HIS A 800 19.30 -14.61 -9.53
N ASP A 801 18.02 -14.82 -9.28
CA ASP A 801 17.27 -14.04 -8.28
C ASP A 801 17.76 -14.33 -6.86
N HIS A 802 18.12 -15.58 -6.55
CA HIS A 802 18.75 -15.93 -5.28
C HIS A 802 20.06 -15.16 -5.06
N ALA A 803 20.91 -15.06 -6.08
CA ALA A 803 22.15 -14.30 -6.01
C ALA A 803 21.90 -12.79 -5.85
N THR A 804 20.92 -12.23 -6.57
CA THR A 804 20.52 -10.82 -6.45
C THR A 804 19.99 -10.50 -5.06
N LEU A 805 19.05 -11.30 -4.54
CA LEU A 805 18.47 -11.09 -3.21
C LEU A 805 19.51 -11.23 -2.10
N ALA A 806 20.43 -12.19 -2.21
CA ALA A 806 21.54 -12.32 -1.27
C ALA A 806 22.46 -11.09 -1.28
N HIS A 807 22.73 -10.50 -2.45
CA HIS A 807 23.52 -9.27 -2.58
C HIS A 807 22.79 -8.06 -1.98
N LEU A 808 21.52 -7.86 -2.31
CA LEU A 808 20.70 -6.76 -1.79
C LEU A 808 20.50 -6.86 -0.27
N ALA A 809 20.39 -8.09 0.26
CA ALA A 809 20.35 -8.31 1.70
C ALA A 809 21.66 -7.88 2.38
N ALA A 810 22.80 -8.18 1.76
CA ALA A 810 24.12 -7.78 2.27
C ALA A 810 24.28 -6.25 2.29
N GLU A 811 23.79 -5.56 1.25
CA GLU A 811 23.77 -4.10 1.19
C GLU A 811 22.92 -3.49 2.32
N SER A 812 21.69 -3.99 2.51
CA SER A 812 20.84 -3.58 3.62
C SER A 812 21.50 -3.80 4.99
N LEU A 813 22.19 -4.92 5.19
CA LEU A 813 22.92 -5.20 6.44
C LEU A 813 24.06 -4.20 6.66
N GLY A 814 24.77 -3.81 5.60
CA GLY A 814 25.80 -2.78 5.65
C GLY A 814 25.23 -1.43 6.10
N HIS A 815 24.15 -0.98 5.47
CA HIS A 815 23.46 0.26 5.85
C HIS A 815 22.82 0.19 7.25
N ALA A 816 22.45 -1.00 7.73
CA ALA A 816 21.96 -1.21 9.08
C ALA A 816 23.07 -1.19 10.16
N GLY A 817 24.33 -0.96 9.80
CA GLY A 817 25.45 -0.95 10.73
C GLY A 817 25.87 -2.34 11.22
N LEU A 818 25.61 -3.39 10.42
CA LEU A 818 25.93 -4.79 10.73
C LEU A 818 26.99 -5.35 9.75
N PRO A 819 28.25 -4.86 9.81
CA PRO A 819 29.27 -5.16 8.79
C PRO A 819 29.72 -6.62 8.76
N ALA A 820 29.71 -7.33 9.89
CA ALA A 820 30.10 -8.74 9.94
C ALA A 820 29.02 -9.66 9.33
N GLU A 821 27.75 -9.33 9.52
CA GLU A 821 26.61 -9.96 8.85
C GLU A 821 26.65 -9.66 7.34
N ALA A 822 26.91 -8.40 6.97
CA ALA A 822 27.00 -7.96 5.59
C ALA A 822 28.14 -8.67 4.83
N ASP A 823 29.35 -8.78 5.39
CA ASP A 823 30.45 -9.51 4.75
C ASP A 823 30.10 -10.98 4.49
N ARG A 824 29.51 -11.66 5.49
CA ARG A 824 29.06 -13.05 5.33
C ARG A 824 28.00 -13.20 4.24
N ALA A 825 27.09 -12.23 4.10
CA ALA A 825 26.07 -12.24 3.07
C ALA A 825 26.66 -11.96 1.68
N TYR A 826 27.55 -10.98 1.53
CA TYR A 826 28.26 -10.72 0.29
C TYR A 826 29.16 -11.88 -0.14
N ALA A 827 29.78 -12.60 0.79
CA ALA A 827 30.58 -13.78 0.48
C ALA A 827 29.71 -14.85 -0.19
N ARG A 828 28.53 -15.15 0.38
CA ARG A 828 27.56 -16.08 -0.22
C ARG A 828 27.06 -15.59 -1.58
N ALA A 829 26.72 -14.30 -1.71
CA ALA A 829 26.29 -13.73 -2.98
C ALA A 829 27.39 -13.86 -4.05
N GLY A 830 28.65 -13.59 -3.70
CA GLY A 830 29.79 -13.77 -4.60
C GLY A 830 29.95 -15.21 -5.08
N ASP A 831 29.81 -16.20 -4.19
CA ASP A 831 29.89 -17.62 -4.57
C ASP A 831 28.76 -18.02 -5.53
N LEU A 832 27.54 -17.51 -5.31
CA LEU A 832 26.42 -17.70 -6.23
C LEU A 832 26.70 -17.06 -7.59
N TRP A 833 27.16 -15.82 -7.62
CA TRP A 833 27.51 -15.14 -8.87
C TRP A 833 28.61 -15.85 -9.65
N ARG A 834 29.61 -16.38 -8.95
CA ARG A 834 30.65 -17.21 -9.56
C ARG A 834 30.07 -18.47 -10.18
N SER A 835 29.15 -19.16 -9.49
CA SER A 835 28.51 -20.37 -10.01
C SER A 835 27.68 -20.12 -11.28
N LEU A 836 27.12 -18.91 -11.41
CA LEU A 836 26.35 -18.45 -12.57
C LEU A 836 27.23 -17.92 -13.72
N GLY A 837 28.54 -17.80 -13.53
CA GLY A 837 29.44 -17.15 -14.48
C GLY A 837 29.22 -15.63 -14.62
N ASN A 838 28.48 -15.01 -13.70
CA ASN A 838 28.22 -13.56 -13.71
C ASN A 838 29.38 -12.81 -13.02
N VAL A 839 30.41 -12.49 -13.79
CA VAL A 839 31.62 -11.80 -13.31
C VAL A 839 31.29 -10.42 -12.72
N HIS A 840 30.34 -9.69 -13.31
CA HIS A 840 29.95 -8.36 -12.82
C HIS A 840 29.38 -8.42 -11.40
N GLY A 841 28.45 -9.35 -11.13
CA GLY A 841 27.88 -9.55 -9.79
C GLY A 841 28.92 -9.99 -8.75
N LEU A 842 29.85 -10.87 -9.16
CA LEU A 842 30.95 -11.32 -8.32
C LEU A 842 31.89 -10.16 -7.93
N VAL A 843 32.33 -9.36 -8.91
CA VAL A 843 33.23 -8.22 -8.71
C VAL A 843 32.61 -7.18 -7.80
N ARG A 844 31.32 -6.85 -8.00
CA ARG A 844 30.59 -5.95 -7.09
C ARG A 844 30.55 -6.47 -5.66
N SER A 845 30.34 -7.77 -5.48
CA SER A 845 30.34 -8.40 -4.14
C SER A 845 31.71 -8.33 -3.49
N LEU A 846 32.80 -8.57 -4.24
CA LEU A 846 34.17 -8.47 -3.73
C LEU A 846 34.55 -7.04 -3.34
N ARG A 847 34.19 -6.05 -4.17
CA ARG A 847 34.40 -4.62 -3.88
C ARG A 847 33.68 -4.18 -2.62
N ALA A 848 32.42 -4.56 -2.45
CA ALA A 848 31.64 -4.22 -1.25
C ALA A 848 32.28 -4.80 0.02
N ARG A 849 32.72 -6.06 -0.04
CA ARG A 849 33.44 -6.70 1.08
C ARG A 849 34.76 -6.00 1.40
N ALA A 850 35.50 -5.57 0.38
CA ALA A 850 36.76 -4.85 0.60
C ALA A 850 36.54 -3.54 1.37
N TRP A 851 35.50 -2.78 1.02
CA TRP A 851 35.14 -1.56 1.75
C TRP A 851 34.66 -1.83 3.19
N LEU A 852 33.93 -2.93 3.42
CA LEU A 852 33.53 -3.34 4.77
C LEU A 852 34.73 -3.77 5.64
N ALA A 853 35.75 -4.38 5.03
CA ALA A 853 36.97 -4.81 5.70
C ALA A 853 37.94 -3.66 6.00
N LEU A 854 37.74 -2.47 5.42
CA LEU A 854 38.54 -1.28 5.70
C LEU A 854 38.13 -0.66 7.05
N ARG A 855 38.48 -1.35 8.15
CA ARG A 855 38.21 -0.91 9.53
C ARG A 855 39.54 -0.64 10.25
N PRO A 856 39.62 0.39 11.12
CA PRO A 856 40.87 0.74 11.81
C PRO A 856 41.47 -0.39 12.65
N GLU A 857 40.64 -1.32 13.12
CA GLU A 857 41.01 -2.38 14.07
C GLU A 857 41.55 -3.67 13.40
N GLU A 858 41.24 -3.91 12.12
CA GLU A 858 41.51 -5.19 11.43
C GLU A 858 42.69 -5.14 10.44
N GLY A 859 43.22 -3.95 10.15
CA GLY A 859 44.32 -3.75 9.20
C GLY A 859 43.88 -3.80 7.72
N PRO A 860 44.58 -3.12 6.79
CA PRO A 860 44.11 -2.95 5.42
C PRO A 860 44.33 -4.18 4.51
N GLU A 861 45.10 -5.18 4.94
CA GLU A 861 45.54 -6.31 4.10
C GLU A 861 44.36 -7.13 3.55
N ALA A 862 43.34 -7.40 4.36
CA ALA A 862 42.16 -8.15 3.92
C ALA A 862 41.37 -7.38 2.84
N ALA A 863 41.22 -6.08 3.02
CA ALA A 863 40.57 -5.19 2.05
C ALA A 863 41.35 -5.12 0.72
N ARG A 864 42.69 -5.05 0.80
CA ARG A 864 43.58 -5.06 -0.37
C ARG A 864 43.48 -6.37 -1.15
N GLU A 865 43.49 -7.52 -0.48
CA GLU A 865 43.39 -8.83 -1.15
C GLU A 865 42.03 -9.00 -1.86
N LEU A 866 40.94 -8.53 -1.25
CA LEU A 866 39.61 -8.57 -1.87
C LEU A 866 39.54 -7.72 -3.15
N MET A 867 40.09 -6.50 -3.14
CA MET A 867 40.19 -5.66 -4.34
C MET A 867 41.10 -6.28 -5.41
N ALA A 868 42.25 -6.83 -5.01
CA ALA A 868 43.14 -7.53 -5.93
C ALA A 868 42.45 -8.76 -6.55
N SER A 869 41.64 -9.48 -5.79
CA SER A 869 40.83 -10.58 -6.32
C SER A 869 39.79 -10.10 -7.32
N ALA A 870 39.11 -8.98 -7.05
CA ALA A 870 38.13 -8.39 -7.98
C ALA A 870 38.78 -8.03 -9.33
N VAL A 871 39.97 -7.42 -9.29
CA VAL A 871 40.79 -7.14 -10.48
C VAL A 871 41.10 -8.42 -11.26
N ARG A 872 41.58 -9.48 -10.59
CA ARG A 872 41.94 -10.75 -11.25
C ARG A 872 40.75 -11.42 -11.93
N GLU A 873 39.57 -11.38 -11.31
CA GLU A 873 38.34 -11.93 -11.88
C GLU A 873 37.92 -11.16 -13.15
N CYS A 874 38.01 -9.83 -13.13
CA CYS A 874 37.80 -9.01 -14.33
C CYS A 874 38.81 -9.30 -15.46
N GLU A 875 40.10 -9.39 -15.13
CA GLU A 875 41.17 -9.67 -16.12
C GLU A 875 41.02 -11.07 -16.73
N ALA A 876 40.68 -12.07 -15.92
CA ALA A 876 40.41 -13.43 -16.40
C ALA A 876 39.22 -13.46 -17.38
N ALA A 877 38.17 -12.68 -17.10
CA ALA A 877 36.99 -12.58 -17.96
C ALA A 877 37.25 -11.84 -19.29
N LEU A 878 38.27 -10.97 -19.34
CA LEU A 878 38.72 -10.29 -20.56
C LEU A 878 39.63 -11.16 -21.46
N GLY A 879 39.81 -12.44 -21.12
CA GLY A 879 40.62 -13.41 -21.86
C GLY A 879 40.16 -13.65 -23.31
N PRO A 880 40.92 -14.45 -24.10
CA PRO A 880 40.78 -14.54 -25.56
C PRO A 880 39.53 -15.28 -26.07
N GLU A 881 38.58 -15.66 -25.20
CA GLU A 881 37.34 -16.33 -25.61
C GLU A 881 36.27 -15.32 -26.03
N GLY A 882 35.54 -15.64 -27.11
CA GLY A 882 34.73 -14.70 -27.89
C GLY A 882 33.49 -14.14 -27.17
N ALA A 883 33.70 -13.17 -26.29
CA ALA A 883 32.65 -12.24 -25.89
C ALA A 883 32.32 -11.30 -27.07
N ASP A 884 31.04 -10.96 -27.23
CA ASP A 884 30.68 -9.87 -28.13
C ASP A 884 31.33 -8.55 -27.68
N GLU A 885 31.51 -7.62 -28.62
CA GLU A 885 32.22 -6.36 -28.37
C GLU A 885 31.58 -5.53 -27.25
N GLY A 886 30.25 -5.61 -27.08
CA GLY A 886 29.53 -4.90 -26.02
C GLY A 886 29.77 -5.49 -24.63
N ALA A 887 29.81 -6.82 -24.50
CA ALA A 887 30.17 -7.51 -23.26
C ALA A 887 31.62 -7.21 -22.87
N ARG A 888 32.52 -7.17 -23.86
CA ARG A 888 33.93 -6.78 -23.66
C ARG A 888 34.04 -5.35 -23.14
N GLN A 889 33.33 -4.39 -23.74
CA GLN A 889 33.30 -2.99 -23.27
C GLN A 889 32.78 -2.87 -21.83
N ARG A 890 31.70 -3.57 -21.47
CA ARG A 890 31.19 -3.60 -20.09
C ARG A 890 32.21 -4.13 -19.08
N LEU A 891 32.95 -5.19 -19.44
CA LEU A 891 34.02 -5.74 -18.59
C LEU A 891 35.22 -4.79 -18.46
N VAL A 892 35.60 -4.09 -19.52
CA VAL A 892 36.64 -3.04 -19.48
C VAL A 892 36.21 -1.90 -18.56
N ALA A 893 34.95 -1.45 -18.63
CA ALA A 893 34.40 -0.45 -17.73
C ALA A 893 34.42 -0.94 -16.27
N GLU A 894 33.98 -2.17 -16.00
CA GLU A 894 33.98 -2.74 -14.65
C GLU A 894 35.39 -2.86 -14.08
N LEU A 895 36.38 -3.29 -14.89
CA LEU A 895 37.78 -3.33 -14.47
C LEU A 895 38.31 -1.92 -14.16
N GLY A 896 37.98 -0.93 -15.00
CA GLY A 896 38.36 0.47 -14.78
C GLY A 896 37.79 1.01 -13.46
N HIS A 897 36.51 0.76 -13.18
CA HIS A 897 35.88 1.14 -11.92
C HIS A 897 36.51 0.43 -10.72
N THR A 898 36.83 -0.86 -10.86
CA THR A 898 37.47 -1.65 -9.81
C THR A 898 38.87 -1.13 -9.49
N ARG A 899 39.68 -0.82 -10.52
CA ARG A 899 41.03 -0.24 -10.37
C ARG A 899 40.97 1.14 -9.72
N ARG A 900 40.05 2.01 -10.13
CA ARG A 900 39.86 3.32 -9.49
C ARG A 900 39.51 3.17 -8.00
N GLN A 901 38.52 2.34 -7.68
CA GLN A 901 38.12 2.12 -6.28
C GLN A 901 39.22 1.46 -5.44
N PHE A 902 40.06 0.62 -6.05
CA PHE A 902 41.23 0.07 -5.36
C PHE A 902 42.23 1.19 -5.02
N GLY A 903 42.47 2.12 -5.94
CA GLY A 903 43.26 3.32 -5.66
C GLY A 903 42.69 4.14 -4.49
N ASP A 904 41.38 4.42 -4.51
CA ASP A 904 40.72 5.16 -3.43
C ASP A 904 40.82 4.43 -2.08
N LEU A 905 40.66 3.11 -2.08
CA LEU A 905 40.78 2.26 -0.90
C LEU A 905 42.20 2.29 -0.32
N LEU A 906 43.21 2.23 -1.19
CA LEU A 906 44.61 2.33 -0.79
C LEU A 906 44.90 3.69 -0.15
N ALA A 907 44.47 4.79 -0.78
CA ALA A 907 44.68 6.14 -0.25
C ALA A 907 44.06 6.32 1.15
N ARG A 908 42.84 5.79 1.35
CA ARG A 908 42.17 5.82 2.67
C ARG A 908 42.77 4.85 3.70
N SER A 909 43.56 3.87 3.26
CA SER A 909 44.23 2.92 4.15
C SER A 909 45.54 3.44 4.74
N ALA A 910 46.05 4.58 4.27
CA ALA A 910 47.22 5.22 4.85
C ALA A 910 46.83 5.86 6.19
N ALA A 911 47.42 5.39 7.30
CA ALA A 911 47.11 5.95 8.62
C ALA A 911 47.87 7.25 8.85
N GLU A 912 47.27 8.21 9.55
CA GLU A 912 47.93 9.49 9.93
C GLU A 912 49.14 9.28 10.85
N ASP A 913 49.23 8.13 11.53
CA ASP A 913 50.32 7.74 12.44
C ASP A 913 51.45 6.93 11.76
N ASP A 914 51.34 6.63 10.46
CA ASP A 914 52.37 5.90 9.71
C ASP A 914 53.59 6.77 9.40
N GLU A 915 54.77 6.15 9.21
CA GLU A 915 55.97 6.87 8.76
C GLU A 915 55.74 7.51 7.38
N ASP A 916 56.21 8.74 7.16
CA ASP A 916 56.03 9.51 5.91
C ASP A 916 56.40 8.72 4.63
N ASP A 917 57.42 7.85 4.70
CA ASP A 917 57.84 7.02 3.57
C ASP A 917 56.85 5.85 3.30
N SER A 918 56.17 5.34 4.32
CA SER A 918 55.10 4.34 4.20
C SER A 918 53.86 4.94 3.55
N ILE A 919 53.44 6.13 4.01
CA ILE A 919 52.31 6.88 3.43
C ILE A 919 52.60 7.18 1.96
N ARG A 920 53.81 7.66 1.64
CA ARG A 920 54.22 7.92 0.26
C ARG A 920 54.15 6.66 -0.62
N ALA A 921 54.61 5.52 -0.13
CA ALA A 921 54.55 4.27 -0.89
C ALA A 921 53.11 3.83 -1.19
N VAL A 922 52.19 3.96 -0.23
CA VAL A 922 50.77 3.66 -0.41
C VAL A 922 50.10 4.61 -1.41
N LEU A 923 50.43 5.91 -1.37
CA LEU A 923 49.94 6.89 -2.34
C LEU A 923 50.48 6.65 -3.75
N GLU A 924 51.73 6.19 -3.88
CA GLU A 924 52.28 5.78 -5.19
C GLU A 924 51.59 4.54 -5.76
N GLU A 925 51.28 3.54 -4.91
CA GLU A 925 50.50 2.37 -5.29
C GLU A 925 49.07 2.76 -5.70
N SER A 926 48.43 3.65 -4.93
CA SER A 926 47.12 4.20 -5.25
C SER A 926 47.11 4.89 -6.62
N LEU A 927 48.08 5.77 -6.86
CA LEU A 927 48.24 6.47 -8.14
C LEU A 927 48.44 5.50 -9.31
N ALA A 928 49.18 4.40 -9.11
CA ALA A 928 49.35 3.37 -10.14
C ALA A 928 48.02 2.68 -10.49
N GLN A 929 47.18 2.34 -9.51
CA GLN A 929 45.85 1.77 -9.75
C GLN A 929 44.95 2.74 -10.53
N VAL A 930 44.93 4.02 -10.13
CA VAL A 930 44.13 5.05 -10.81
C VAL A 930 44.63 5.32 -12.23
N ALA A 931 45.95 5.28 -12.46
CA ALA A 931 46.54 5.43 -13.79
C ALA A 931 46.11 4.31 -14.75
N GLU A 932 46.06 3.05 -14.28
CA GLU A 932 45.53 1.93 -15.07
C GLU A 932 44.03 2.11 -15.36
N ALA A 933 43.25 2.61 -14.40
CA ALA A 933 41.84 2.92 -14.61
C ALA A 933 41.62 3.97 -15.73
N ILE A 934 42.46 5.01 -15.78
CA ILE A 934 42.43 6.03 -16.85
C ILE A 934 42.66 5.40 -18.22
N VAL A 935 43.63 4.47 -18.34
CA VAL A 935 43.91 3.76 -19.60
C VAL A 935 42.71 2.93 -20.04
N LEU A 936 42.08 2.21 -19.10
CA LEU A 936 40.91 1.40 -19.36
C LEU A 936 39.70 2.23 -19.81
N PHE A 937 39.41 3.34 -19.12
CA PHE A 937 38.33 4.23 -19.51
C PHE A 937 38.61 4.94 -20.84
N ALA A 938 39.87 5.29 -21.14
CA ALA A 938 40.24 5.87 -22.42
C ALA A 938 40.00 4.89 -23.60
N ALA A 939 40.12 3.58 -23.37
CA ALA A 939 39.84 2.57 -24.38
C ALA A 939 38.34 2.45 -24.74
N LEU A 940 37.44 3.02 -23.93
CA LEU A 940 35.99 3.07 -24.19
C LEU A 940 35.58 4.26 -25.06
N GLY A 941 36.49 5.19 -25.37
CA GLY A 941 36.16 6.39 -26.15
C GLY A 941 35.22 7.33 -25.39
N ASP A 942 34.21 7.86 -26.07
CA ASP A 942 33.28 8.85 -25.51
C ASP A 942 32.43 8.26 -24.37
N ASP A 943 32.07 6.97 -24.44
CA ASP A 943 31.32 6.26 -23.38
C ASP A 943 32.10 6.19 -22.06
N GLY A 944 33.44 6.33 -22.10
CA GLY A 944 34.32 6.35 -20.94
C GLY A 944 34.69 7.74 -20.45
N LEU A 945 34.23 8.83 -21.10
CA LEU A 945 34.74 10.18 -20.88
C LEU A 945 34.62 10.63 -19.43
N HIS A 946 33.43 10.56 -18.83
CA HIS A 946 33.20 11.00 -17.44
C HIS A 946 33.96 10.16 -16.42
N SER A 947 34.06 8.85 -16.65
CA SER A 947 34.81 7.94 -15.78
C SER A 947 36.32 8.21 -15.86
N ARG A 948 36.83 8.48 -17.08
CA ARG A 948 38.22 8.85 -17.32
C ARG A 948 38.57 10.17 -16.66
N THR A 949 37.79 11.24 -16.89
CA THR A 949 38.07 12.57 -16.34
C THR A 949 37.96 12.60 -14.81
N GLY A 950 37.02 11.84 -14.24
CA GLY A 950 36.98 11.61 -12.79
C GLY A 950 38.24 10.94 -12.26
N ALA A 951 38.73 9.88 -12.92
CA ALA A 951 39.98 9.21 -12.52
C ALA A 951 41.23 10.10 -12.72
N GLU A 952 41.26 10.95 -13.76
CA GLU A 952 42.31 11.95 -13.99
C GLU A 952 42.39 12.97 -12.84
N LEU A 953 41.24 13.42 -12.31
CA LEU A 953 41.20 14.31 -11.15
C LEU A 953 41.65 13.62 -9.87
N THR A 954 41.19 12.39 -9.61
CA THR A 954 41.69 11.58 -8.48
C THR A 954 43.21 11.42 -8.55
N ALA A 955 43.76 11.08 -9.72
CA ALA A 955 45.21 11.01 -9.92
C ALA A 955 45.90 12.37 -9.73
N GLY A 956 45.25 13.47 -10.12
CA GLY A 956 45.73 14.83 -9.91
C GLY A 956 45.88 15.20 -8.44
N TRP A 957 44.88 14.90 -7.62
CA TRP A 957 44.94 15.09 -6.16
C TRP A 957 46.01 14.20 -5.51
N LEU A 958 46.12 12.93 -5.91
CA LEU A 958 47.18 12.04 -5.42
C LEU A 958 48.59 12.56 -5.78
N GLU A 959 48.78 13.10 -6.99
CA GLU A 959 50.05 13.73 -7.40
C GLU A 959 50.33 15.01 -6.59
N ALA A 960 49.29 15.76 -6.19
CA ALA A 960 49.43 16.90 -5.29
C ALA A 960 49.89 16.48 -3.88
N ASP A 961 49.28 15.43 -3.32
CA ASP A 961 49.65 14.86 -2.01
C ASP A 961 51.08 14.29 -2.04
N LEU A 962 51.50 13.72 -3.17
CA LEU A 962 52.87 13.28 -3.42
C LEU A 962 53.86 14.43 -3.71
N SER A 963 53.44 15.70 -3.57
CA SER A 963 54.24 16.91 -3.82
C SER A 963 54.76 17.03 -5.26
N ARG A 964 53.92 16.70 -6.25
CA ARG A 964 54.22 16.77 -7.69
C ARG A 964 53.26 17.75 -8.41
N PRO A 965 53.32 19.05 -8.08
CA PRO A 965 52.32 20.03 -8.52
C PRO A 965 52.26 20.21 -10.04
N ALA A 966 53.39 20.07 -10.75
CA ALA A 966 53.42 20.16 -12.21
C ALA A 966 52.61 19.04 -12.89
N ARG A 967 52.60 17.83 -12.30
CA ARG A 967 51.82 16.69 -12.81
C ARG A 967 50.35 16.83 -12.45
N ALA A 968 50.05 17.23 -11.22
CA ALA A 968 48.69 17.54 -10.78
C ALA A 968 48.02 18.61 -11.69
N ALA A 969 48.73 19.71 -11.96
CA ALA A 969 48.25 20.76 -12.87
C ALA A 969 48.10 20.29 -14.32
N ALA A 970 48.93 19.35 -14.79
CA ALA A 970 48.79 18.77 -16.12
C ALA A 970 47.53 17.89 -16.24
N ARG A 971 47.23 17.08 -15.22
CA ARG A 971 46.01 16.27 -15.11
C ARG A 971 44.76 17.16 -15.14
N ALA A 972 44.73 18.23 -14.34
CA ALA A 972 43.62 19.18 -14.33
C ALA A 972 43.40 19.87 -15.69
N ARG A 973 44.47 20.30 -16.36
CA ARG A 973 44.37 20.88 -17.72
C ARG A 973 43.89 19.87 -18.76
N ALA A 974 44.26 18.60 -18.62
CA ALA A 974 43.77 17.54 -19.50
C ALA A 974 42.26 17.32 -19.35
N VAL A 975 41.72 17.46 -18.14
CA VAL A 975 40.27 17.40 -17.87
C VAL A 975 39.55 18.62 -18.45
N LEU A 976 40.10 19.82 -18.27
CA LEU A 976 39.54 21.04 -18.88
C LEU A 976 39.51 20.97 -20.42
N ALA A 977 40.53 20.35 -21.03
CA ALA A 977 40.59 20.17 -22.48
C ALA A 977 39.68 19.06 -23.01
N ALA A 978 39.10 18.24 -22.13
CA ALA A 978 38.25 17.11 -22.51
C ALA A 978 36.76 17.48 -22.62
N TYR A 979 36.36 18.65 -22.10
CA TYR A 979 35.00 19.18 -22.16
C TYR A 979 34.97 20.53 -22.88
N ASP A 980 33.82 20.87 -23.47
CA ASP A 980 33.59 22.22 -23.97
C ASP A 980 33.19 23.15 -22.80
N ALA A 981 33.55 24.43 -22.88
CA ALA A 981 33.26 25.40 -21.82
C ALA A 981 31.76 25.76 -21.72
N GLU A 982 30.98 25.41 -22.75
CA GLU A 982 29.52 25.61 -22.84
C GLU A 982 28.71 24.32 -22.61
N ASP A 983 29.32 23.27 -22.04
CA ASP A 983 28.63 21.99 -21.79
C ASP A 983 27.54 22.16 -20.71
N GLU A 984 26.30 21.80 -21.05
CA GLU A 984 25.14 21.85 -20.15
C GLU A 984 25.04 20.61 -19.26
N ASP A 985 25.90 19.59 -19.45
CA ASP A 985 25.94 18.40 -18.59
C ASP A 985 26.46 18.72 -17.17
N GLU A 986 25.66 18.38 -16.16
CA GLU A 986 26.00 18.61 -14.74
C GLU A 986 27.29 17.88 -14.32
N THR A 987 27.55 16.70 -14.89
CA THR A 987 28.77 15.95 -14.57
C THR A 987 30.00 16.65 -15.15
N ALA A 988 29.91 17.13 -16.40
CA ALA A 988 30.94 17.95 -17.01
C ALA A 988 31.23 19.22 -16.17
N GLN A 989 30.19 19.94 -15.74
CA GLN A 989 30.34 21.14 -14.92
C GLN A 989 31.02 20.86 -13.57
N ALA A 990 30.61 19.78 -12.90
CA ALA A 990 31.25 19.35 -11.65
C ALA A 990 32.74 19.02 -11.85
N ARG A 991 33.09 18.33 -12.95
CA ARG A 991 34.49 17.99 -13.28
C ARG A 991 35.32 19.22 -13.64
N LEU A 992 34.74 20.18 -14.37
CA LEU A 992 35.39 21.45 -14.69
C LEU A 992 35.67 22.27 -13.41
N ALA A 993 34.69 22.35 -12.51
CA ALA A 993 34.85 23.05 -11.23
C ALA A 993 35.95 22.42 -10.35
N GLU A 994 35.94 21.09 -10.23
CA GLU A 994 36.97 20.35 -9.48
C GLU A 994 38.37 20.52 -10.11
N ALA A 995 38.47 20.52 -11.44
CA ALA A 995 39.73 20.78 -12.15
C ALA A 995 40.29 22.18 -11.88
N LEU A 996 39.42 23.20 -11.89
CA LEU A 996 39.80 24.59 -11.55
C LEU A 996 40.24 24.71 -10.10
N GLN A 997 39.54 24.05 -9.18
CA GLN A 997 39.92 24.01 -7.77
C GLN A 997 41.31 23.38 -7.59
N LEU A 998 41.59 22.26 -8.25
CA LEU A 998 42.90 21.62 -8.19
C LEU A 998 44.00 22.56 -8.73
N LEU A 999 43.75 23.27 -9.84
CA LEU A 999 44.71 24.26 -10.37
C LEU A 999 44.96 25.40 -9.38
N GLN A 1000 43.92 25.93 -8.75
CA GLN A 1000 44.06 26.98 -7.75
C GLN A 1000 44.90 26.51 -6.55
N VAL A 1001 44.66 25.30 -6.05
CA VAL A 1001 45.48 24.73 -4.95
C VAL A 1001 46.95 24.58 -5.36
N MET A 1002 47.24 24.26 -6.63
CA MET A 1002 48.62 24.17 -7.13
C MET A 1002 49.29 25.53 -7.33
N GLU A 1003 48.51 26.59 -7.61
CA GLU A 1003 49.00 27.97 -7.72
C GLU A 1003 49.28 28.60 -6.34
N ASP A 1004 48.51 28.21 -5.31
CA ASP A 1004 48.63 28.71 -3.94
C ASP A 1004 49.74 28.00 -3.12
N GLN A 1005 50.35 26.91 -3.64
CA GLN A 1005 51.51 26.28 -3.00
C GLN A 1005 52.79 27.11 -3.25
N PRO A 1006 53.49 27.59 -2.20
CA PRO A 1006 54.67 28.42 -2.38
C PRO A 1006 55.79 27.63 -3.06
N GLU A 1007 56.33 28.18 -4.15
CA GLU A 1007 57.54 27.67 -4.81
C GLU A 1007 58.62 27.36 -3.77
N ALA A 1008 58.91 26.08 -3.57
CA ALA A 1008 60.10 25.65 -2.86
C ALA A 1008 61.31 26.26 -3.60
N ARG A 1009 61.92 27.25 -2.96
CA ARG A 1009 63.05 28.02 -3.48
C ARG A 1009 64.10 27.09 -4.07
N ALA A 1010 64.42 27.33 -5.33
CA ALA A 1010 65.67 26.95 -5.93
C ALA A 1010 66.85 27.59 -5.17
N ASP A 1011 67.44 26.85 -4.23
CA ASP A 1011 68.81 27.09 -3.77
C ASP A 1011 69.78 26.32 -4.69
N GLU A 1012 70.00 26.87 -5.88
CA GLU A 1012 71.26 26.66 -6.62
C GLU A 1012 72.08 27.96 -6.49
N GLN A 1013 72.99 28.00 -5.51
CA GLN A 1013 74.16 28.88 -5.58
C GLN A 1013 75.34 28.09 -6.18
N PRO A 1014 76.11 28.69 -7.12
CA PRO A 1014 77.29 28.04 -7.67
C PRO A 1014 78.44 28.12 -6.66
N ALA A 1015 79.12 27.00 -6.45
CA ALA A 1015 80.38 26.94 -5.73
C ALA A 1015 81.54 27.33 -6.65
N ASP A 1016 82.31 28.33 -6.21
CA ASP A 1016 83.73 28.51 -6.52
C ASP A 1016 84.56 27.72 -5.48
#